data_AF-A2GCE5-F1
#
_entry.id   AF-A2GCE5-F1
#
_cell.length_a   1.000
_cell.length_b   1.000
_cell.length_c   1.000
_cell.angle_alpha   90.00
_cell.angle_beta   90.00
_cell.angle_gamma   90.00
#
_symmetry.space_group_name_H-M   'P 1'
#
loop_
_entity.id
_entity.type
_entity.pdbx_description
1 polymer ?
#
loop_
_entity_poly.entity_id
_entity_poly.type
_entity_poly.pdbx_seq_one_letter_code
_entity_poly.pdbx_strand_id
1 'polypeptide(L)'
;MSSLFFRRPSDVRAEEEQGMEHLVEIQNTLKELRKSTDEVEKQMLINQFLIHLDSFILLASTKSITNANFNSICKEMLEYSSLIDNNAAITLQYMKVLTKAYGISQFSLNCRKYCNILISVCKISNQLPAILSFSQNFFETFLRKPNFISDFSSTSSFEYIFQNIFINSDNEQAAIYVNTLLFNQDLRPQYKNVNYLDFFQFAALNIRDDKITDSLAEQSALFISNMFQFVSSNSRQITKFFSQNSLIIFDCLVSKTTFEKRANCYKAMLYSQNEDGSSPPNLQIYKHLYKIFVETSPMQQSIFLMISELFTKIPDSISKLDQIIPTQNLFNWNFPNLNVMATFLSILDKTQPKLVFKCLPIVFNCIIRVEPEIDSLVMILKVLIGQITMKYLTYNMILETNFLSAFVVQLSPNITVQLYSKYENFASLVLSLYSLEGAISFRPSVFKAVLNLKIETLNKLLTAFLSISAESSIIRILLDFIQKTGQIELIQSLNAVLVFSQDAAMNFVISNGISWAFDNLKLEDLVELLAALVCTRRFDELEHKIASLPDNHPLFSAPQDLLEKVIFGLNKATCRPIRVHSLVHLLEKPMKLDPYNAWLLGNSFIEQSLKRTKDIFQVPMIDQIANRFLQAKYLKLLLERPYELERFCDTSFDHFQLFQFYPGNSDLSFELNFSAVTFWFRTNNNLIHSLRFIKTDVLNISLDDGKLIINCDDQTNSMNLDLTKWNFIAIKVESSLMSSSLALNVNGRVFTFQLKAKRSNLTFCRFCAATKDLIFLGSAIRFFKTSLKIFTEFFNSSASCVISLYDDETIITPISLEKGNFDVYIPSNCVLVPYFGFPMLFLSNFPQRKLLESFHNSHNEKEFSSVFRTLLNIQEITHYESERFY
;
A
#
# COMPACT_ATOMS: atom_id res chain seq x y z
N MET A 1 0.38 43.71 89.40
CA MET A 1 0.96 43.16 90.64
C MET A 1 0.16 41.92 91.02
N SER A 2 0.75 40.74 90.84
CA SER A 2 0.39 39.49 91.51
C SER A 2 1.62 38.57 91.39
N SER A 3 2.30 38.39 92.50
CA SER A 3 3.54 37.65 92.65
C SER A 3 3.30 36.15 92.52
N LEU A 4 3.87 35.51 91.50
CA LEU A 4 4.03 34.06 91.43
C LEU A 4 5.49 33.72 91.76
N PHE A 5 5.71 33.37 93.03
CA PHE A 5 6.93 32.72 93.50
C PHE A 5 7.04 31.33 92.88
N PHE A 6 8.13 31.06 92.16
CA PHE A 6 8.54 29.68 91.85
C PHE A 6 9.45 29.18 92.98
N ARG A 7 8.99 28.17 93.72
CA ARG A 7 9.87 27.32 94.55
C ARG A 7 10.78 26.54 93.61
N ARG A 8 12.10 26.66 93.78
CA ARG A 8 13.09 25.73 93.21
C ARG A 8 12.90 24.35 93.85
N PRO A 9 12.59 23.28 93.09
CA PRO A 9 12.83 21.91 93.54
C PRO A 9 14.33 21.63 93.42
N SER A 10 14.92 21.14 94.51
CA SER A 10 16.30 20.67 94.59
C SER A 10 16.45 19.32 93.89
N ASP A 11 16.85 19.38 92.62
CA ASP A 11 17.68 18.42 91.86
C ASP A 11 17.43 18.70 90.38
N VAL A 12 17.90 19.88 89.97
CA VAL A 12 17.83 20.39 88.60
C VAL A 12 19.20 20.08 88.00
N ARG A 13 19.26 19.17 87.02
CA ARG A 13 20.51 18.90 86.28
C ARG A 13 20.98 20.22 85.65
N ALA A 14 22.28 20.49 85.58
CA ALA A 14 22.84 21.78 85.10
C ALA A 14 22.23 22.31 83.78
N GLU A 15 21.73 21.42 82.93
CA GLU A 15 21.02 21.71 81.69
C GLU A 15 19.64 22.39 81.90
N GLU A 16 18.92 22.06 82.97
CA GLU A 16 17.61 22.65 83.31
C GLU A 16 17.75 24.06 83.93
N GLU A 17 18.85 24.35 84.64
CA GLU A 17 19.16 25.70 85.14
C GLU A 17 19.48 26.66 83.97
N GLN A 18 20.28 26.22 83.00
CA GLN A 18 20.56 26.99 81.76
C GLN A 18 19.31 27.22 80.91
N GLY A 19 18.39 26.24 80.83
CA GLY A 19 17.10 26.42 80.15
C GLY A 19 16.24 27.50 80.82
N MET A 20 16.22 27.58 82.15
CA MET A 20 15.48 28.60 82.88
C MET A 20 16.08 30.01 82.74
N GLU A 21 17.41 30.14 82.63
CA GLU A 21 18.07 31.42 82.33
C GLU A 21 17.65 31.96 80.96
N HIS A 22 17.68 31.11 79.92
CA HIS A 22 17.20 31.51 78.60
C HIS A 22 15.71 31.87 78.60
N LEU A 23 14.87 31.24 79.43
CA LEU A 23 13.46 31.61 79.55
C LEU A 23 13.25 32.98 80.19
N VAL A 24 14.10 33.38 81.16
CA VAL A 24 14.09 34.73 81.74
C VAL A 24 14.53 35.77 80.70
N GLU A 25 15.60 35.48 79.95
CA GLU A 25 16.07 36.37 78.88
C GLU A 25 15.01 36.53 77.78
N ILE A 26 14.38 35.44 77.33
CA ILE A 26 13.25 35.48 76.39
C ILE A 26 12.14 36.44 76.88
N GLN A 27 11.77 36.37 78.17
CA GLN A 27 10.73 37.23 78.73
C GLN A 27 11.17 38.70 78.84
N ASN A 28 12.45 38.96 79.10
CA ASN A 28 13.01 40.31 79.14
C ASN A 28 13.05 40.90 77.73
N THR A 29 13.59 40.17 76.75
CA THR A 29 13.64 40.63 75.36
C THR A 29 12.23 40.87 74.82
N LEU A 30 11.24 40.01 75.10
CA LEU A 30 9.85 40.25 74.70
C LEU A 30 9.23 41.52 75.34
N LYS A 31 9.56 41.85 76.60
CA LYS A 31 9.09 43.09 77.23
C LYS A 31 9.68 44.32 76.57
N GLU A 32 10.94 44.27 76.16
CA GLU A 32 11.61 45.35 75.44
C GLU A 32 11.06 45.50 74.02
N LEU A 33 10.84 44.38 73.33
CA LEU A 33 10.28 44.35 71.98
C LEU A 33 8.86 44.94 71.92
N ARG A 34 8.06 44.80 73.00
CA ARG A 34 6.74 45.44 73.14
C ARG A 34 6.79 46.95 73.37
N LYS A 35 7.90 47.46 73.94
CA LYS A 35 8.06 48.87 74.29
C LYS A 35 8.76 49.66 73.19
N SER A 36 9.63 49.02 72.42
CA SER A 36 10.38 49.68 71.36
C SER A 36 9.47 50.14 70.24
N THR A 37 9.64 51.38 69.80
CA THR A 37 8.98 51.97 68.63
C THR A 37 9.92 52.09 67.42
N ASP A 38 11.22 51.89 67.62
CA ASP A 38 12.25 51.97 66.58
C ASP A 38 12.41 50.63 65.85
N GLU A 39 12.42 50.66 64.52
CA GLU A 39 12.47 49.43 63.70
C GLU A 39 13.84 48.75 63.74
N VAL A 40 14.92 49.51 63.87
CA VAL A 40 16.28 48.94 63.96
C VAL A 40 16.49 48.26 65.31
N GLU A 41 16.09 48.92 66.40
CA GLU A 41 16.09 48.35 67.75
C GLU A 41 15.22 47.08 67.81
N LYS A 42 14.01 47.09 67.23
CA LYS A 42 13.16 45.89 67.13
C LYS A 42 13.83 44.74 66.37
N GLN A 43 14.58 45.01 65.30
CA GLN A 43 15.33 43.99 64.56
C GLN A 43 16.49 43.39 65.39
N MET A 44 17.16 44.19 66.21
CA MET A 44 18.18 43.68 67.14
C MET A 44 17.56 42.81 68.23
N LEU A 45 16.46 43.29 68.83
CA LEU A 45 15.74 42.58 69.89
C LEU A 45 15.12 41.27 69.39
N ILE A 46 14.56 41.24 68.17
CA ILE A 46 14.03 39.98 67.62
C ILE A 46 15.14 38.97 67.36
N ASN A 47 16.32 39.42 66.93
CA ASN A 47 17.47 38.54 66.73
C ASN A 47 17.95 37.94 68.06
N GLN A 48 18.10 38.77 69.11
CA GLN A 48 18.44 38.30 70.45
C GLN A 48 17.41 37.32 71.00
N PHE A 49 16.12 37.63 70.84
CA PHE A 49 15.02 36.74 71.19
C PHE A 49 15.15 35.38 70.48
N LEU A 50 15.45 35.36 69.18
CA LEU A 50 15.63 34.12 68.42
C LEU A 50 16.87 33.32 68.86
N ILE A 51 17.98 33.98 69.25
CA ILE A 51 19.18 33.30 69.78
C ILE A 51 18.85 32.57 71.09
N HIS A 52 18.20 33.27 72.02
CA HIS A 52 17.80 32.69 73.29
C HIS A 52 16.73 31.60 73.11
N LEU A 53 15.80 31.77 72.17
CA LEU A 53 14.79 30.77 71.85
C LEU A 53 15.39 29.51 71.19
N ASP A 54 16.37 29.64 70.28
CA ASP A 54 17.04 28.47 69.70
C ASP A 54 17.81 27.67 70.75
N SER A 55 18.49 28.36 71.66
CA SER A 55 19.24 27.76 72.77
C SER A 55 18.30 27.07 73.76
N PHE A 56 17.17 27.71 74.07
CA PHE A 56 16.10 27.13 74.89
C PHE A 56 15.50 25.87 74.26
N ILE A 57 15.22 25.89 72.95
CA ILE A 57 14.70 24.75 72.18
C ILE A 57 15.66 23.55 72.21
N LEU A 58 16.97 23.80 72.08
CA LEU A 58 17.99 22.75 72.09
C LEU A 58 18.03 22.03 73.45
N LEU A 59 17.95 22.79 74.54
CA LEU A 59 17.96 22.29 75.92
C LEU A 59 16.61 21.64 76.32
N ALA A 60 15.48 22.10 75.78
CA ALA A 60 14.15 21.58 76.11
C ALA A 60 13.80 20.24 75.43
N SER A 61 14.57 19.80 74.43
CA SER A 61 14.31 18.58 73.66
C SER A 61 14.48 17.26 74.45
N THR A 62 14.90 17.30 75.71
CA THR A 62 15.31 16.13 76.51
C THR A 62 14.31 15.59 77.55
N LYS A 63 13.23 16.30 77.95
CA LYS A 63 12.03 15.75 78.65
C LYS A 63 11.02 16.84 79.06
N SER A 64 9.78 16.41 79.28
CA SER A 64 8.46 17.01 79.63
C SER A 64 8.32 18.34 80.41
N ILE A 65 9.33 19.20 80.53
CA ILE A 65 9.20 20.52 81.14
C ILE A 65 8.93 21.52 80.01
N THR A 66 7.80 22.23 80.07
CA THR A 66 7.42 23.44 79.28
C THR A 66 6.40 23.38 78.13
N ASN A 67 5.44 22.45 78.07
CA ASN A 67 4.39 22.56 77.01
C ASN A 67 3.53 23.85 77.08
N ALA A 68 3.26 24.42 78.27
CA ALA A 68 2.41 25.62 78.41
C ALA A 68 3.16 26.93 78.08
N ASN A 69 4.37 27.13 78.62
CA ASN A 69 5.16 28.33 78.36
C ASN A 69 5.70 28.37 76.93
N PHE A 70 6.07 27.21 76.39
CA PHE A 70 6.58 27.08 75.03
C PHE A 70 5.55 27.50 73.98
N ASN A 71 4.29 27.08 74.14
CA ASN A 71 3.20 27.50 73.25
C ASN A 71 2.94 29.00 73.31
N SER A 72 3.03 29.61 74.49
CA SER A 72 2.91 31.06 74.65
C SER A 72 4.06 31.80 73.96
N ILE A 73 5.31 31.32 74.12
CA ILE A 73 6.49 31.92 73.50
C ILE A 73 6.44 31.78 71.97
N CYS A 74 6.03 30.63 71.45
CA CYS A 74 5.81 30.42 70.01
C CYS A 74 4.73 31.36 69.46
N LYS A 75 3.64 31.59 70.21
CA LYS A 75 2.60 32.55 69.81
C LYS A 75 3.13 33.97 69.72
N GLU A 76 3.96 34.39 70.68
CA GLU A 76 4.61 35.71 70.67
C GLU A 76 5.59 35.85 69.49
N MET A 77 6.42 34.83 69.21
CA MET A 77 7.30 34.82 68.04
C MET A 77 6.54 35.03 66.72
N LEU A 78 5.34 34.47 66.61
CA LEU A 78 4.47 34.62 65.45
C LEU A 78 3.82 36.01 65.35
N GLU A 79 3.66 36.77 66.45
CA GLU A 79 3.18 38.17 66.37
C GLU A 79 4.20 39.09 65.70
N TYR A 80 5.49 38.75 65.81
CA TYR A 80 6.60 39.52 65.26
C TYR A 80 7.06 39.06 63.86
N SER A 81 6.25 38.26 63.18
CA SER A 81 6.58 37.74 61.85
C SER A 81 6.68 38.81 60.75
N SER A 82 6.28 40.06 61.01
CA SER A 82 6.48 41.18 60.08
C SER A 82 7.85 41.83 60.19
N LEU A 83 8.59 41.61 61.28
CA LEU A 83 9.90 42.23 61.56
C LEU A 83 11.07 41.49 60.89
N ILE A 84 10.78 40.33 60.28
CA ILE A 84 11.78 39.53 59.55
C ILE A 84 11.88 39.94 58.07
N ASP A 85 11.18 40.99 57.66
CA ASP A 85 11.28 41.49 56.29
C ASP A 85 12.59 42.27 56.12
N ASN A 86 13.38 41.94 55.08
CA ASN A 86 14.61 42.64 54.66
C ASN A 86 15.95 42.33 55.37
N ASN A 87 16.06 41.32 56.24
CA ASN A 87 17.37 40.89 56.81
C ASN A 87 17.61 39.38 56.68
N ALA A 88 18.52 38.98 55.79
CA ALA A 88 18.78 37.58 55.48
C ALA A 88 19.19 36.71 56.69
N ALA A 89 20.00 37.25 57.60
CA ALA A 89 20.48 36.53 58.78
C ALA A 89 19.33 36.28 59.77
N ILE A 90 18.52 37.32 60.04
CA ILE A 90 17.38 37.24 60.94
C ILE A 90 16.32 36.29 60.38
N THR A 91 16.00 36.35 59.09
CA THR A 91 14.98 35.49 58.47
C THR A 91 15.41 34.03 58.41
N LEU A 92 16.69 33.76 58.11
CA LEU A 92 17.22 32.39 58.19
C LEU A 92 17.13 31.85 59.62
N GLN A 93 17.54 32.65 60.61
CA GLN A 93 17.47 32.26 62.02
C GLN A 93 16.03 32.07 62.48
N TYR A 94 15.12 32.97 62.09
CA TYR A 94 13.69 32.87 62.36
C TYR A 94 13.13 31.57 61.78
N MET A 95 13.43 31.25 60.53
CA MET A 95 12.99 29.99 59.90
C MET A 95 13.58 28.75 60.59
N LYS A 96 14.83 28.80 61.05
CA LYS A 96 15.46 27.70 61.81
C LYS A 96 14.74 27.45 63.12
N VAL A 97 14.55 28.50 63.91
CA VAL A 97 13.86 28.45 65.20
C VAL A 97 12.40 28.03 65.01
N LEU A 98 11.71 28.60 64.04
CA LEU A 98 10.31 28.28 63.72
C LEU A 98 10.13 26.81 63.33
N THR A 99 11.02 26.27 62.48
CA THR A 99 10.95 24.86 62.04
C THR A 99 11.22 23.91 63.20
N LYS A 100 12.25 24.19 64.03
CA LYS A 100 12.53 23.39 65.23
C LYS A 100 11.39 23.48 66.25
N ALA A 101 10.85 24.68 66.46
CA ALA A 101 9.78 24.90 67.42
C ALA A 101 8.50 24.15 67.06
N TYR A 102 8.15 24.17 65.78
CA TYR A 102 7.00 23.44 65.26
C TYR A 102 7.19 21.90 65.35
N GLY A 103 8.43 21.41 65.24
CA GLY A 103 8.76 20.00 65.48
C GLY A 103 8.54 19.53 66.92
N ILE A 104 8.62 20.45 67.89
CA ILE A 104 8.42 20.18 69.32
C ILE A 104 6.95 20.36 69.73
N SER A 105 6.30 21.43 69.26
CA SER A 105 4.89 21.70 69.53
C SER A 105 4.15 22.15 68.27
N GLN A 106 3.15 21.35 67.86
CA GLN A 106 2.32 21.62 66.69
C GLN A 106 1.31 22.74 66.96
N PHE A 107 1.76 23.98 67.00
CA PHE A 107 0.89 25.16 67.15
C PHE A 107 0.13 25.50 65.86
N SER A 108 -0.96 26.25 65.99
CA SER A 108 -1.75 26.77 64.86
C SER A 108 -1.14 28.05 64.30
N LEU A 109 -1.02 28.14 62.98
CA LEU A 109 -0.60 29.34 62.26
C LEU A 109 -1.81 29.88 61.48
N ASN A 110 -2.08 31.18 61.53
CA ASN A 110 -3.13 31.78 60.72
C ASN A 110 -2.62 32.13 59.32
N CYS A 111 -3.53 32.26 58.34
CA CYS A 111 -3.18 32.45 56.93
C CYS A 111 -2.37 33.73 56.69
N ARG A 112 -2.71 34.83 57.38
CA ARG A 112 -2.00 36.10 57.25
C ARG A 112 -0.52 36.00 57.66
N LYS A 113 -0.23 35.38 58.81
CA LYS A 113 1.14 35.19 59.29
C LYS A 113 1.90 34.21 58.40
N TYR A 114 1.25 33.14 57.95
CA TYR A 114 1.81 32.24 56.95
C TYR A 114 2.26 32.98 55.68
N CYS A 115 1.38 33.81 55.09
CA CYS A 115 1.72 34.56 53.89
C CYS A 115 2.85 35.56 54.13
N ASN A 116 2.85 36.28 55.26
CA ASN A 116 3.92 37.22 55.60
C ASN A 116 5.28 36.52 55.67
N ILE A 117 5.35 35.38 56.37
CA ILE A 117 6.60 34.60 56.50
C ILE A 117 7.04 34.07 55.13
N LEU A 118 6.11 33.54 54.33
CA LEU A 118 6.40 33.05 52.97
C LEU A 118 6.94 34.17 52.09
N ILE A 119 6.31 35.35 52.08
CA ILE A 119 6.73 36.50 51.29
C ILE A 119 8.12 36.98 51.72
N SER A 120 8.40 37.07 53.02
CA SER A 120 9.73 37.48 53.51
C SER A 120 10.82 36.48 53.14
N VAL A 121 10.52 35.16 53.21
CA VAL A 121 11.43 34.11 52.72
C VAL A 121 11.70 34.27 51.22
N CYS A 122 10.66 34.49 50.43
CA CYS A 122 10.76 34.70 48.98
C CYS A 122 11.57 35.96 48.64
N LYS A 123 11.32 37.10 49.30
CA LYS A 123 12.08 38.35 49.09
C LYS A 123 13.57 38.17 49.35
N ILE A 124 13.93 37.49 50.44
CA ILE A 124 15.33 37.30 50.86
C ILE A 124 16.06 36.23 50.05
N SER A 125 15.34 35.34 49.35
CA SER A 125 15.97 34.32 48.53
C SER A 125 16.86 34.86 47.41
N ASN A 126 16.69 36.13 47.00
CA ASN A 126 17.64 36.82 46.11
C ASN A 126 19.06 36.92 46.72
N GLN A 127 19.16 37.07 48.04
CA GLN A 127 20.42 37.16 48.78
C GLN A 127 20.88 35.78 49.28
N LEU A 128 19.94 34.89 49.60
CA LEU A 128 20.21 33.55 50.13
C LEU A 128 19.29 32.49 49.50
N PRO A 129 19.59 31.99 48.28
CA PRO A 129 18.71 31.05 47.58
C PRO A 129 18.40 29.76 48.35
N ALA A 130 19.35 29.28 49.17
CA ALA A 130 19.20 28.07 49.99
C ALA A 130 18.01 28.13 50.97
N ILE A 131 17.55 29.33 51.35
CA ILE A 131 16.42 29.50 52.29
C ILE A 131 15.12 28.88 51.75
N LEU A 132 14.92 28.87 50.42
CA LEU A 132 13.73 28.29 49.79
C LEU A 132 13.65 26.78 50.09
N SER A 133 14.71 26.05 49.75
CA SER A 133 14.81 24.61 50.00
C SER A 133 14.73 24.25 51.49
N PHE A 134 15.32 25.08 52.36
CA PHE A 134 15.26 24.91 53.80
C PHE A 134 13.83 25.04 54.35
N SER A 135 13.08 26.01 53.83
CA SER A 135 11.73 26.34 54.32
C SER A 135 10.62 25.45 53.74
N GLN A 136 10.89 24.71 52.65
CA GLN A 136 9.91 23.91 51.90
C GLN A 136 9.05 23.02 52.81
N ASN A 137 9.68 22.13 53.59
CA ASN A 137 8.96 21.13 54.39
C ASN A 137 8.05 21.77 55.45
N PHE A 138 8.47 22.92 56.00
CA PHE A 138 7.66 23.67 56.96
C PHE A 138 6.35 24.13 56.31
N PHE A 139 6.44 24.83 55.19
CA PHE A 139 5.26 25.36 54.50
C PHE A 139 4.35 24.26 53.96
N GLU A 140 4.92 23.22 53.37
CA GLU A 140 4.18 22.05 52.89
C GLU A 140 3.36 21.37 54.00
N THR A 141 3.92 21.28 55.21
CA THR A 141 3.24 20.64 56.35
C THR A 141 1.95 21.39 56.74
N PHE A 142 1.91 22.72 56.60
CA PHE A 142 0.69 23.50 56.86
C PHE A 142 -0.32 23.37 55.73
N LEU A 143 0.11 23.43 54.47
CA LEU A 143 -0.79 23.29 53.32
C LEU A 143 -1.48 21.93 53.27
N ARG A 144 -0.86 20.87 53.80
CA ARG A 144 -1.46 19.53 53.92
C ARG A 144 -2.56 19.42 54.99
N LYS A 145 -2.68 20.38 55.91
CA LYS A 145 -3.72 20.36 56.96
C LYS A 145 -5.06 20.85 56.39
N PRO A 146 -6.11 20.00 56.30
CA PRO A 146 -7.36 20.35 55.61
C PRO A 146 -8.02 21.64 56.11
N ASN A 147 -8.03 21.87 57.44
CA ASN A 147 -8.61 23.07 58.03
C ASN A 147 -7.84 24.33 57.64
N PHE A 148 -6.50 24.27 57.67
CA PHE A 148 -5.66 25.42 57.34
C PHE A 148 -5.82 25.82 55.88
N ILE A 149 -5.75 24.86 54.95
CA ILE A 149 -5.87 25.17 53.52
C ILE A 149 -7.30 25.61 53.16
N SER A 150 -8.33 25.07 53.82
CA SER A 150 -9.71 25.55 53.67
C SER A 150 -9.83 27.03 54.07
N ASP A 151 -9.26 27.40 55.23
CA ASP A 151 -9.24 28.80 55.69
C ASP A 151 -8.42 29.67 54.74
N PHE A 152 -7.24 29.19 54.34
CA PHE A 152 -6.35 29.85 53.39
C PHE A 152 -7.07 30.16 52.06
N SER A 153 -7.78 29.18 51.51
CA SER A 153 -8.56 29.34 50.29
C SER A 153 -9.76 30.28 50.44
N SER A 154 -10.36 30.36 51.63
CA SER A 154 -11.50 31.27 51.88
C SER A 154 -11.10 32.73 52.09
N THR A 155 -9.80 33.02 52.21
CA THR A 155 -9.25 34.37 52.39
C THR A 155 -8.57 34.88 51.11
N SER A 156 -8.25 36.18 51.05
CA SER A 156 -7.50 36.79 49.94
C SER A 156 -5.99 36.44 49.93
N SER A 157 -5.64 35.25 50.41
CA SER A 157 -4.26 34.80 50.56
C SER A 157 -3.57 34.59 49.21
N PHE A 158 -4.29 34.09 48.20
CA PHE A 158 -3.75 33.90 46.86
C PHE A 158 -3.47 35.23 46.16
N GLU A 159 -4.36 36.21 46.27
CA GLU A 159 -4.19 37.57 45.77
C GLU A 159 -3.01 38.25 46.45
N TYR A 160 -2.89 38.11 47.78
CA TYR A 160 -1.80 38.71 48.53
C TYR A 160 -0.43 38.11 48.15
N ILE A 161 -0.35 36.80 47.94
CA ILE A 161 0.86 36.13 47.43
C ILE A 161 1.15 36.57 45.99
N PHE A 162 0.14 36.57 45.12
CA PHE A 162 0.30 36.98 43.73
C PHE A 162 0.82 38.41 43.62
N GLN A 163 0.26 39.33 44.39
CA GLN A 163 0.68 40.72 44.47
C GLN A 163 2.13 40.89 44.90
N ASN A 164 2.56 40.19 45.95
CA ASN A 164 3.89 40.44 46.52
C ASN A 164 5.01 39.68 45.80
N ILE A 165 4.72 38.58 45.12
CA ILE A 165 5.73 37.71 44.50
C ILE A 165 5.77 37.86 42.97
N PHE A 166 4.62 38.09 42.33
CA PHE A 166 4.53 38.13 40.86
C PHE A 166 4.37 39.54 40.30
N ILE A 167 4.00 40.52 41.15
CA ILE A 167 3.82 41.93 40.75
C ILE A 167 4.88 42.83 41.39
N ASN A 168 5.04 42.76 42.72
CA ASN A 168 5.95 43.65 43.47
C ASN A 168 7.38 43.11 43.61
N SER A 169 7.76 42.08 42.84
CA SER A 169 9.08 41.44 42.89
C SER A 169 9.55 41.13 41.48
N ASP A 170 10.86 40.86 41.33
CA ASP A 170 11.49 40.37 40.09
C ASP A 170 12.23 39.04 40.31
N ASN A 171 11.91 38.32 41.39
CA ASN A 171 12.61 37.10 41.77
C ASN A 171 11.95 35.86 41.14
N GLU A 172 12.45 35.42 39.98
CA GLU A 172 11.94 34.24 39.27
C GLU A 172 12.05 32.94 40.10
N GLN A 173 13.12 32.75 40.87
CA GLN A 173 13.31 31.56 41.70
C GLN A 173 12.26 31.47 42.82
N ALA A 174 11.91 32.60 43.42
CA ALA A 174 10.82 32.67 44.38
C ALA A 174 9.46 32.35 43.73
N ALA A 175 9.22 32.85 42.51
CA ALA A 175 8.00 32.56 41.77
C ALA A 175 7.87 31.07 41.40
N ILE A 176 8.96 30.43 40.94
CA ILE A 176 9.04 28.98 40.69
C ILE A 176 8.77 28.19 41.98
N TYR A 177 9.40 28.60 43.08
CA TYR A 177 9.21 27.97 44.39
C TYR A 177 7.76 28.04 44.85
N VAL A 178 7.11 29.20 44.73
CA VAL A 178 5.69 29.35 45.12
C VAL A 178 4.76 28.55 44.23
N ASN A 179 4.98 28.54 42.91
CA ASN A 179 4.23 27.67 42.00
C ASN A 179 4.34 26.20 42.40
N THR A 180 5.56 25.75 42.70
CA THR A 180 5.84 24.38 43.15
C THR A 180 5.14 24.08 44.47
N LEU A 181 5.29 24.97 45.46
CA LEU A 181 4.76 24.80 46.80
C LEU A 181 3.23 24.68 46.82
N LEU A 182 2.53 25.51 46.03
CA LEU A 182 1.07 25.56 46.03
C LEU A 182 0.41 24.51 45.12
N PHE A 183 1.05 24.13 44.00
CA PHE A 183 0.40 23.33 42.96
C PHE A 183 1.01 21.95 42.69
N ASN A 184 2.21 21.63 43.20
CA ASN A 184 2.79 20.29 42.97
C ASN A 184 2.23 19.22 43.92
N GLN A 185 1.46 19.60 44.93
CA GLN A 185 0.76 18.67 45.81
C GLN A 185 -0.69 18.46 45.33
N ASP A 186 -1.23 17.25 45.45
CA ASP A 186 -2.63 16.98 45.08
C ASP A 186 -3.60 17.53 46.14
N LEU A 187 -3.70 18.86 46.19
CA LEU A 187 -4.55 19.63 47.10
C LEU A 187 -5.84 20.09 46.42
N ARG A 188 -6.26 19.44 45.32
CA ARG A 188 -7.41 19.88 44.52
C ARG A 188 -8.70 19.99 45.34
N PRO A 189 -9.13 19.01 46.17
CA PRO A 189 -10.36 19.12 46.96
C PRO A 189 -10.43 20.33 47.88
N GLN A 190 -9.27 20.85 48.32
CA GLN A 190 -9.17 21.90 49.31
C GLN A 190 -9.36 23.30 48.72
N TYR A 191 -9.29 23.45 47.39
CA TYR A 191 -9.46 24.72 46.68
C TYR A 191 -10.94 25.07 46.42
N LYS A 192 -11.88 24.30 46.98
CA LYS A 192 -13.33 24.52 46.80
C LYS A 192 -13.82 25.89 47.29
N ASN A 193 -13.17 26.44 48.32
CA ASN A 193 -13.58 27.70 48.95
C ASN A 193 -12.91 28.95 48.34
N VAL A 194 -12.11 28.79 47.28
CA VAL A 194 -11.44 29.92 46.62
C VAL A 194 -12.48 30.83 45.98
N ASN A 195 -12.45 32.13 46.32
CA ASN A 195 -13.19 33.15 45.60
C ASN A 195 -12.50 33.47 44.27
N TYR A 196 -12.68 32.57 43.30
CA TYR A 196 -12.01 32.64 42.02
C TYR A 196 -12.41 33.86 41.18
N LEU A 197 -13.62 34.41 41.40
CA LEU A 197 -14.08 35.60 40.68
C LEU A 197 -13.17 36.79 41.02
N ASP A 198 -12.97 37.05 42.31
CA ASP A 198 -12.12 38.14 42.79
C ASP A 198 -10.66 37.94 42.36
N PHE A 199 -10.13 36.72 42.51
CA PHE A 199 -8.76 36.41 42.12
C PHE A 199 -8.50 36.67 40.62
N PHE A 200 -9.34 36.12 39.73
CA PHE A 200 -9.11 36.27 38.29
C PHE A 200 -9.42 37.68 37.79
N GLN A 201 -10.35 38.42 38.41
CA GLN A 201 -10.53 39.85 38.13
C GLN A 201 -9.31 40.66 38.58
N PHE A 202 -8.79 40.40 39.78
CA PHE A 202 -7.56 41.01 40.29
C PHE A 202 -6.38 40.73 39.36
N ALA A 203 -6.14 39.48 38.99
CA ALA A 203 -5.07 39.10 38.07
C ALA A 203 -5.24 39.78 36.70
N ALA A 204 -6.45 39.77 36.14
CA ALA A 204 -6.75 40.40 34.86
C ALA A 204 -6.50 41.91 34.86
N LEU A 205 -6.87 42.62 35.92
CA LEU A 205 -6.60 44.06 36.08
C LEU A 205 -5.10 44.34 36.09
N ASN A 206 -4.32 43.57 36.85
CA ASN A 206 -2.87 43.80 36.94
C ASN A 206 -2.11 43.41 35.66
N ILE A 207 -2.61 42.42 34.90
CA ILE A 207 -2.08 42.12 33.56
C ILE A 207 -2.40 43.27 32.60
N ARG A 208 -3.62 43.80 32.64
CA ARG A 208 -4.05 44.92 31.78
C ARG A 208 -3.27 46.20 32.06
N ASP A 209 -2.95 46.45 33.32
CA ASP A 209 -2.13 47.58 33.76
C ASP A 209 -0.62 47.36 33.53
N ASP A 210 -0.23 46.25 32.88
CA ASP A 210 1.17 45.89 32.57
C ASP A 210 2.10 45.84 33.79
N LYS A 211 1.58 45.48 34.96
CA LYS A 211 2.36 45.46 36.22
C LYS A 211 3.23 44.22 36.41
N ILE A 212 3.13 43.23 35.52
CA ILE A 212 3.94 42.00 35.56
C ILE A 212 5.10 42.16 34.58
N THR A 213 6.32 42.06 35.11
CA THR A 213 7.55 42.18 34.30
C THR A 213 7.71 40.98 33.37
N ASP A 214 8.40 41.18 32.24
CA ASP A 214 8.58 40.12 31.23
C ASP A 214 9.35 38.92 31.80
N SER A 215 10.24 39.15 32.77
CA SER A 215 10.98 38.09 33.49
C SER A 215 10.07 37.17 34.30
N LEU A 216 8.94 37.66 34.78
CA LEU A 216 7.97 36.91 35.59
C LEU A 216 6.72 36.48 34.81
N ALA A 217 6.61 36.86 33.53
CA ALA A 217 5.42 36.59 32.73
C ALA A 217 5.08 35.10 32.64
N GLU A 218 6.09 34.24 32.45
CA GLU A 218 5.92 32.78 32.43
C GLU A 218 5.42 32.24 33.77
N GLN A 219 6.09 32.58 34.87
CA GLN A 219 5.73 32.06 36.20
C GLN A 219 4.37 32.57 36.66
N SER A 220 4.04 33.82 36.33
CA SER A 220 2.72 34.41 36.57
C SER A 220 1.63 33.68 35.79
N ALA A 221 1.89 33.37 34.51
CA ALA A 221 0.96 32.63 33.68
C ALA A 221 0.78 31.19 34.17
N LEU A 222 1.85 30.51 34.61
CA LEU A 222 1.77 29.19 35.23
C LEU A 222 0.95 29.20 36.52
N PHE A 223 1.13 30.22 37.37
CA PHE A 223 0.33 30.39 38.59
C PHE A 223 -1.16 30.49 38.26
N ILE A 224 -1.53 31.36 37.32
CA ILE A 224 -2.92 31.55 36.87
C ILE A 224 -3.47 30.25 36.27
N SER A 225 -2.67 29.54 35.48
CA SER A 225 -3.06 28.29 34.82
C SER A 225 -3.29 27.14 35.81
N ASN A 226 -2.43 27.02 36.81
CA ASN A 226 -2.57 26.03 37.87
C ASN A 226 -3.73 26.38 38.80
N MET A 227 -3.91 27.66 39.17
CA MET A 227 -5.11 28.13 39.89
C MET A 227 -6.38 27.76 39.15
N PHE A 228 -6.43 28.00 37.84
CA PHE A 228 -7.56 27.63 37.00
C PHE A 228 -7.82 26.12 37.04
N GLN A 229 -6.78 25.30 36.90
CA GLN A 229 -6.90 23.83 36.96
C GLN A 229 -7.43 23.35 38.31
N PHE A 230 -6.90 23.85 39.42
CA PHE A 230 -7.29 23.43 40.77
C PHE A 230 -8.73 23.85 41.09
N VAL A 231 -9.11 25.08 40.75
CA VAL A 231 -10.48 25.57 40.99
C VAL A 231 -11.49 24.87 40.07
N SER A 232 -11.14 24.57 38.82
CA SER A 232 -12.01 23.81 37.90
C SER A 232 -12.46 22.46 38.45
N SER A 233 -11.63 21.86 39.31
CA SER A 233 -11.96 20.58 39.94
C SER A 233 -13.12 20.69 40.95
N ASN A 234 -13.48 21.91 41.35
CA ASN A 234 -14.48 22.19 42.39
C ASN A 234 -15.61 23.13 41.92
N SER A 235 -15.39 23.94 40.88
CA SER A 235 -16.34 24.92 40.38
C SER A 235 -16.61 24.74 38.89
N ARG A 236 -17.86 24.43 38.54
CA ARG A 236 -18.31 24.21 37.16
C ARG A 236 -18.36 25.48 36.30
N GLN A 237 -18.49 26.65 36.92
CA GLN A 237 -18.70 27.91 36.19
C GLN A 237 -17.40 28.65 35.81
N ILE A 238 -16.25 28.20 36.33
CA ILE A 238 -14.97 28.88 36.12
C ILE A 238 -14.54 28.93 34.65
N THR A 239 -14.74 27.85 33.90
CA THR A 239 -14.33 27.82 32.49
C THR A 239 -15.11 28.86 31.67
N LYS A 240 -16.43 28.95 31.89
CA LYS A 240 -17.28 29.96 31.25
C LYS A 240 -16.86 31.37 31.65
N PHE A 241 -16.66 31.61 32.95
CA PHE A 241 -16.23 32.90 33.44
C PHE A 241 -14.88 33.34 32.85
N PHE A 242 -13.87 32.47 32.91
CA PHE A 242 -12.52 32.76 32.46
C PHE A 242 -12.46 32.96 30.94
N SER A 243 -13.13 32.11 30.17
CA SER A 243 -13.19 32.22 28.71
C SER A 243 -13.86 33.53 28.24
N GLN A 244 -14.87 34.03 28.96
CA GLN A 244 -15.56 35.26 28.61
C GLN A 244 -14.81 36.53 29.05
N ASN A 245 -14.11 36.50 30.19
CA ASN A 245 -13.61 37.73 30.84
C ASN A 245 -12.09 37.83 30.94
N SER A 246 -11.36 36.72 30.96
CA SER A 246 -9.95 36.70 31.35
C SER A 246 -9.02 36.04 30.33
N LEU A 247 -9.54 35.21 29.42
CA LEU A 247 -8.71 34.43 28.49
C LEU A 247 -7.95 35.31 27.48
N ILE A 248 -8.59 36.35 26.93
CA ILE A 248 -7.93 37.32 26.03
C ILE A 248 -6.82 38.08 26.79
N ILE A 249 -7.07 38.43 28.06
CA ILE A 249 -6.09 39.13 28.90
C ILE A 249 -4.92 38.18 29.23
N PHE A 250 -5.22 36.91 29.49
CA PHE A 250 -4.20 35.87 29.65
C PHE A 250 -3.35 35.71 28.40
N ASP A 251 -3.93 35.79 27.20
CA ASP A 251 -3.17 35.77 25.94
C ASP A 251 -2.15 36.91 25.85
N CYS A 252 -2.47 38.11 26.37
CA CYS A 252 -1.55 39.24 26.47
C CYS A 252 -0.40 39.00 27.45
N LEU A 253 -0.64 38.26 28.54
CA LEU A 253 0.43 37.90 29.48
C LEU A 253 1.41 36.91 28.84
N VAL A 254 0.88 35.85 28.23
CA VAL A 254 1.74 34.80 27.66
C VAL A 254 2.42 35.22 26.35
N SER A 255 1.94 36.27 25.66
CA SER A 255 2.61 36.81 24.47
C SER A 255 3.96 37.47 24.79
N LYS A 256 4.23 37.81 26.05
CA LYS A 256 5.54 38.27 26.54
C LYS A 256 6.59 37.15 26.60
N THR A 257 6.18 35.90 26.43
CA THR A 257 7.06 34.71 26.52
C THR A 257 7.38 34.12 25.14
N THR A 258 8.40 33.27 25.06
CA THR A 258 8.69 32.50 23.83
C THR A 258 7.52 31.58 23.46
N PHE A 259 7.35 31.24 22.19
CA PHE A 259 6.26 30.38 21.73
C PHE A 259 6.18 29.00 22.42
N GLU A 260 7.33 28.40 22.76
CA GLU A 260 7.38 27.14 23.51
C GLU A 260 6.83 27.29 24.93
N LYS A 261 7.34 28.28 25.68
CA LYS A 261 6.87 28.64 27.03
C LYS A 261 5.39 29.01 27.04
N ARG A 262 4.94 29.79 26.04
CA ARG A 262 3.53 30.16 25.85
C ARG A 262 2.62 28.95 25.77
N ALA A 263 3.00 27.94 24.99
CA ALA A 263 2.25 26.69 24.92
C ALA A 263 2.21 26.00 26.29
N ASN A 264 3.34 25.87 26.98
CA ASN A 264 3.40 25.25 28.30
C ASN A 264 2.47 25.91 29.33
N CYS A 265 2.26 27.23 29.27
CA CYS A 265 1.30 27.91 30.14
C CYS A 265 -0.13 27.38 29.99
N TYR A 266 -0.61 27.11 28.77
CA TYR A 266 -1.96 26.56 28.58
C TYR A 266 -2.11 25.10 28.98
N LYS A 267 -1.00 24.38 29.20
CA LYS A 267 -1.02 22.93 29.48
C LYS A 267 -1.89 22.61 30.69
N ALA A 268 -1.66 23.27 31.83
CA ALA A 268 -2.46 23.04 33.05
C ALA A 268 -3.95 23.34 32.83
N MET A 269 -4.27 24.39 32.07
CA MET A 269 -5.65 24.72 31.70
C MET A 269 -6.29 23.65 30.81
N LEU A 270 -5.54 23.05 29.89
CA LEU A 270 -6.03 21.97 29.03
C LEU A 270 -6.32 20.70 29.84
N TYR A 271 -5.51 20.37 30.85
CA TYR A 271 -5.71 19.25 31.78
C TYR A 271 -6.71 19.55 32.92
N SER A 272 -7.52 20.59 32.79
CA SER A 272 -8.55 20.98 33.76
C SER A 272 -9.90 20.29 33.48
N GLN A 273 -10.80 20.26 34.47
CA GLN A 273 -12.13 19.67 34.30
C GLN A 273 -13.04 20.54 33.42
N ASN A 274 -14.01 19.90 32.78
CA ASN A 274 -15.02 20.57 31.96
C ASN A 274 -16.14 21.19 32.82
N GLU A 275 -16.90 22.13 32.23
CA GLU A 275 -18.06 22.76 32.88
C GLU A 275 -19.14 21.76 33.29
N ASP A 276 -19.32 20.70 32.49
CA ASP A 276 -20.25 19.60 32.77
C ASP A 276 -19.73 18.65 33.86
N GLY A 277 -18.54 18.89 34.40
CA GLY A 277 -17.86 18.04 35.38
C GLY A 277 -17.20 16.82 34.77
N SER A 278 -17.20 16.67 33.43
CA SER A 278 -16.48 15.58 32.78
C SER A 278 -14.97 15.75 32.92
N SER A 279 -14.27 14.61 32.92
CA SER A 279 -12.81 14.57 33.05
C SER A 279 -12.13 15.42 31.96
N PRO A 280 -10.87 15.85 32.19
CA PRO A 280 -10.07 16.52 31.17
C PRO A 280 -10.02 15.71 29.86
N PRO A 281 -9.75 16.36 28.71
CA PRO A 281 -9.33 17.74 28.53
C PRO A 281 -10.48 18.76 28.55
N ASN A 282 -10.16 20.01 28.92
CA ASN A 282 -11.12 21.12 28.88
C ASN A 282 -11.41 21.57 27.44
N LEU A 283 -12.67 21.43 27.02
CA LEU A 283 -13.08 21.65 25.64
C LEU A 283 -13.00 23.12 25.20
N GLN A 284 -13.25 24.07 26.10
CA GLN A 284 -13.20 25.50 25.76
C GLN A 284 -11.76 25.96 25.56
N ILE A 285 -10.85 25.48 26.41
CA ILE A 285 -9.42 25.72 26.26
C ILE A 285 -8.89 25.09 24.97
N TYR A 286 -9.32 23.86 24.64
CA TYR A 286 -8.97 23.22 23.37
C TYR A 286 -9.43 24.03 22.15
N LYS A 287 -10.68 24.55 22.16
CA LYS A 287 -11.19 25.43 21.10
C LYS A 287 -10.38 26.71 20.95
N HIS A 288 -9.99 27.32 22.07
CA HIS A 288 -9.14 28.52 22.08
C HIS A 288 -7.75 28.25 21.54
N LEU A 289 -7.11 27.15 21.96
CA LEU A 289 -5.81 26.73 21.44
C LEU A 289 -5.85 26.48 19.94
N TYR A 290 -6.92 25.89 19.42
CA TYR A 290 -7.09 25.72 17.98
C TYR A 290 -7.26 27.06 17.25
N LYS A 291 -7.95 28.04 17.84
CA LYS A 291 -8.01 29.41 17.29
C LYS A 291 -6.61 30.02 17.19
N ILE A 292 -5.81 29.93 18.25
CA ILE A 292 -4.41 30.40 18.25
C ILE A 292 -3.59 29.66 17.19
N PHE A 293 -3.77 28.34 17.07
CA PHE A 293 -3.09 27.51 16.08
C PHE A 293 -3.37 27.98 14.64
N VAL A 294 -4.60 28.39 14.33
CA VAL A 294 -4.96 28.92 13.01
C VAL A 294 -4.43 30.34 12.80
N GLU A 295 -4.54 31.21 13.80
CA GLU A 295 -4.21 32.64 13.69
C GLU A 295 -2.71 32.93 13.81
N THR A 296 -1.93 32.09 14.49
CA THR A 296 -0.53 32.34 14.84
C THR A 296 0.40 31.22 14.33
N SER A 297 0.91 31.37 13.11
CA SER A 297 1.78 30.38 12.44
C SER A 297 2.94 29.84 13.31
N PRO A 298 3.73 30.67 14.01
CA PRO A 298 4.84 30.17 14.83
C PRO A 298 4.43 29.30 16.03
N MET A 299 3.17 29.38 16.47
CA MET A 299 2.65 28.59 17.59
C MET A 299 2.19 27.18 17.17
N GLN A 300 2.06 26.91 15.87
CA GLN A 300 1.47 25.67 15.35
C GLN A 300 2.19 24.43 15.86
N GLN A 301 3.52 24.41 15.80
CA GLN A 301 4.33 23.27 16.26
C GLN A 301 4.17 23.03 17.77
N SER A 302 4.30 24.08 18.59
CA SER A 302 4.23 23.94 20.06
C SER A 302 2.85 23.47 20.52
N ILE A 303 1.78 24.00 19.92
CA ILE A 303 0.40 23.57 20.21
C ILE A 303 0.19 22.13 19.76
N PHE A 304 0.67 21.76 18.57
CA PHE A 304 0.53 20.39 18.06
C PHE A 304 1.27 19.37 18.93
N LEU A 305 2.48 19.69 19.41
CA LEU A 305 3.23 18.83 20.34
C LEU A 305 2.48 18.66 21.67
N MET A 306 1.90 19.73 22.20
CA MET A 306 1.09 19.67 23.43
C MET A 306 -0.15 18.78 23.25
N ILE A 307 -0.86 18.92 22.13
CA ILE A 307 -2.03 18.08 21.80
C ILE A 307 -1.58 16.62 21.58
N SER A 308 -0.42 16.40 20.95
CA SER A 308 0.17 15.06 20.76
C SER A 308 0.46 14.37 22.10
N GLU A 309 1.03 15.12 23.06
CA GLU A 309 1.25 14.62 24.43
C GLU A 309 -0.08 14.31 25.13
N LEU A 310 -1.10 15.17 24.97
CA LEU A 310 -2.44 14.94 25.51
C LEU A 310 -3.04 13.64 24.96
N PHE A 311 -2.96 13.39 23.65
CA PHE A 311 -3.51 12.20 23.01
C PHE A 311 -2.78 10.93 23.47
N THR A 312 -1.51 11.05 23.84
CA THR A 312 -0.73 9.96 24.44
C THR A 312 -1.16 9.68 25.88
N LYS A 313 -1.42 10.73 26.67
CA LYS A 313 -1.77 10.61 28.10
C LYS A 313 -3.25 10.29 28.36
N ILE A 314 -4.16 10.76 27.51
CA ILE A 314 -5.62 10.58 27.65
C ILE A 314 -6.22 10.13 26.30
N PRO A 315 -5.93 8.89 25.83
CA PRO A 315 -6.38 8.40 24.52
C PRO A 315 -7.91 8.43 24.33
N ASP A 316 -8.67 8.15 25.39
CA ASP A 316 -10.14 8.11 25.34
C ASP A 316 -10.77 9.46 24.98
N SER A 317 -10.02 10.56 25.17
CA SER A 317 -10.50 11.91 24.84
C SER A 317 -10.53 12.20 23.34
N ILE A 318 -9.77 11.46 22.52
CA ILE A 318 -9.56 11.76 21.09
C ILE A 318 -10.88 11.81 20.34
N SER A 319 -11.76 10.82 20.56
CA SER A 319 -13.06 10.75 19.86
C SER A 319 -13.96 11.95 20.19
N LYS A 320 -13.93 12.42 21.45
CA LYS A 320 -14.69 13.60 21.90
C LYS A 320 -14.13 14.89 21.28
N LEU A 321 -12.80 14.99 21.18
CA LEU A 321 -12.14 16.14 20.58
C LEU A 321 -12.32 16.21 19.06
N ASP A 322 -12.26 15.06 18.35
CA ASP A 322 -12.48 14.99 16.90
C ASP A 322 -13.87 15.49 16.49
N GLN A 323 -14.89 15.23 17.32
CA GLN A 323 -16.25 15.73 17.09
C GLN A 323 -16.36 17.26 17.19
N ILE A 324 -15.45 17.90 17.92
CA ILE A 324 -15.47 19.35 18.14
C ILE A 324 -14.62 20.05 17.09
N ILE A 325 -13.37 19.61 16.95
CA ILE A 325 -12.45 20.06 15.92
C ILE A 325 -11.89 18.79 15.27
N PRO A 326 -12.20 18.53 13.99
CA PRO A 326 -11.68 17.38 13.28
C PRO A 326 -10.15 17.30 13.38
N THR A 327 -9.64 16.15 13.79
CA THR A 327 -8.22 15.90 14.05
C THR A 327 -7.36 16.19 12.83
N GLN A 328 -7.89 15.96 11.62
CA GLN A 328 -7.24 16.30 10.36
C GLN A 328 -6.85 17.79 10.27
N ASN A 329 -7.64 18.68 10.88
CA ASN A 329 -7.38 20.12 10.80
C ASN A 329 -6.12 20.53 11.58
N LEU A 330 -5.68 19.71 12.55
CA LEU A 330 -4.42 19.93 13.26
C LEU A 330 -3.20 19.73 12.35
N PHE A 331 -3.36 19.10 11.18
CA PHE A 331 -2.28 18.94 10.20
C PHE A 331 -2.18 20.09 9.20
N ASN A 332 -3.11 21.06 9.23
CA ASN A 332 -3.11 22.21 8.32
C ASN A 332 -2.16 23.32 8.79
N TRP A 333 -0.86 23.08 8.63
CA TRP A 333 0.19 24.03 9.03
C TRP A 333 0.57 24.93 7.86
N ASN A 334 1.02 26.15 8.16
CA ASN A 334 1.63 27.02 7.16
C ASN A 334 3.07 26.56 6.85
N PHE A 335 3.81 26.13 7.87
CA PHE A 335 5.18 25.61 7.78
C PHE A 335 5.26 24.24 8.45
N PRO A 336 4.86 23.16 7.77
CA PRO A 336 4.73 21.85 8.38
C PRO A 336 6.08 21.21 8.72
N ASN A 337 6.14 20.52 9.86
CA ASN A 337 7.26 19.66 10.24
C ASN A 337 6.84 18.19 10.11
N LEU A 338 7.35 17.52 9.05
CA LEU A 338 6.92 16.16 8.72
C LEU A 338 7.29 15.14 9.80
N ASN A 339 8.41 15.31 10.50
CA ASN A 339 8.85 14.37 11.54
C ASN A 339 7.89 14.38 12.74
N VAL A 340 7.46 15.59 13.14
CA VAL A 340 6.44 15.78 14.19
C VAL A 340 5.09 15.21 13.75
N MET A 341 4.68 15.45 12.50
CA MET A 341 3.44 14.89 11.96
C MET A 341 3.46 13.36 11.87
N ALA A 342 4.57 12.77 11.43
CA ALA A 342 4.75 11.32 11.36
C ALA A 342 4.70 10.67 12.74
N THR A 343 5.31 11.31 13.74
CA THR A 343 5.25 10.88 15.14
C THR A 343 3.82 10.87 15.66
N PHE A 344 3.06 11.95 15.40
CA PHE A 344 1.66 12.03 15.82
C PHE A 344 0.75 11.05 15.07
N LEU A 345 0.98 10.81 13.78
CA LEU A 345 0.29 9.75 13.04
C LEU A 345 0.51 8.37 13.67
N SER A 346 1.72 8.07 14.16
CA SER A 346 1.97 6.80 14.86
C SER A 346 1.26 6.71 16.22
N ILE A 347 1.08 7.85 16.91
CA ILE A 347 0.26 7.89 18.12
C ILE A 347 -1.20 7.60 17.77
N LEU A 348 -1.74 8.27 16.74
CA LEU A 348 -3.12 8.05 16.27
C LEU A 348 -3.35 6.61 15.79
N ASP A 349 -2.39 6.03 15.07
CA ASP A 349 -2.43 4.62 14.63
C ASP A 349 -2.61 3.65 15.80
N LYS A 350 -1.97 3.92 16.95
CA LYS A 350 -2.07 3.09 18.15
C LYS A 350 -3.34 3.35 18.96
N THR A 351 -3.81 4.60 19.05
CA THR A 351 -4.88 5.00 19.97
C THR A 351 -6.25 5.11 19.29
N GLN A 352 -6.31 5.65 18.07
CA GLN A 352 -7.53 5.87 17.30
C GLN A 352 -7.28 5.59 15.80
N PRO A 353 -7.09 4.30 15.42
CA PRO A 353 -6.69 3.91 14.06
C PRO A 353 -7.57 4.49 12.95
N LYS A 354 -8.88 4.63 13.19
CA LYS A 354 -9.86 5.09 12.20
C LYS A 354 -9.68 6.54 11.78
N LEU A 355 -8.99 7.36 12.56
CA LEU A 355 -8.74 8.76 12.23
C LEU A 355 -7.54 8.95 11.31
N VAL A 356 -6.63 7.97 11.22
CA VAL A 356 -5.41 8.06 10.41
C VAL A 356 -5.74 8.42 8.97
N PHE A 357 -6.71 7.74 8.35
CA PHE A 357 -7.11 7.96 6.97
C PHE A 357 -7.44 9.43 6.67
N LYS A 358 -8.14 10.11 7.57
CA LYS A 358 -8.56 11.51 7.42
C LYS A 358 -7.37 12.47 7.36
N CYS A 359 -6.25 12.11 7.99
CA CYS A 359 -5.04 12.92 8.07
C CYS A 359 -4.10 12.69 6.86
N LEU A 360 -4.16 11.53 6.21
CA LEU A 360 -3.23 11.16 5.14
C LEU A 360 -3.20 12.14 3.95
N PRO A 361 -4.33 12.64 3.40
CA PRO A 361 -4.28 13.58 2.28
C PRO A 361 -3.47 14.85 2.58
N ILE A 362 -3.59 15.38 3.80
CA ILE A 362 -2.90 16.60 4.22
C ILE A 362 -1.40 16.32 4.37
N VAL A 363 -1.06 15.18 4.98
CA VAL A 363 0.33 14.73 5.18
C VAL A 363 1.01 14.46 3.83
N PHE A 364 0.31 13.85 2.87
CA PHE A 364 0.88 13.58 1.55
C PHE A 364 1.05 14.87 0.73
N ASN A 365 0.14 15.82 0.85
CA ASN A 365 0.33 17.16 0.30
C ASN A 365 1.50 17.91 0.96
N CYS A 366 1.78 17.66 2.24
CA CYS A 366 2.98 18.19 2.90
C CYS A 366 4.27 17.60 2.31
N ILE A 367 4.32 16.28 2.08
CA ILE A 367 5.48 15.60 1.45
C ILE A 367 5.81 16.22 0.08
N ILE A 368 4.80 16.65 -0.66
CA ILE A 368 4.95 17.31 -1.96
C ILE A 368 5.59 18.70 -1.82
N ARG A 369 5.24 19.45 -0.77
CA ARG A 369 5.63 20.87 -0.61
C ARG A 369 6.97 21.06 0.08
N VAL A 370 7.38 20.10 0.91
CA VAL A 370 8.57 20.19 1.75
C VAL A 370 9.44 18.97 1.48
N GLU A 371 10.75 19.17 1.25
CA GLU A 371 11.68 18.05 1.07
C GLU A 371 11.76 17.23 2.37
N PRO A 372 11.34 15.95 2.35
CA PRO A 372 11.19 15.17 3.57
C PRO A 372 12.48 14.45 3.96
N GLU A 373 12.67 14.23 5.26
CA GLU A 373 13.68 13.27 5.74
C GLU A 373 13.20 11.82 5.53
N ILE A 374 14.13 10.94 5.15
CA ILE A 374 13.81 9.53 4.87
C ILE A 374 13.18 8.82 6.07
N ASP A 375 13.63 9.10 7.29
CA ASP A 375 13.12 8.47 8.51
C ASP A 375 11.64 8.83 8.76
N SER A 376 11.25 10.07 8.45
CA SER A 376 9.86 10.52 8.54
C SER A 376 8.97 9.76 7.55
N LEU A 377 9.42 9.56 6.31
CA LEU A 377 8.69 8.79 5.30
C LEU A 377 8.57 7.31 5.68
N VAL A 378 9.64 6.71 6.19
CA VAL A 378 9.62 5.30 6.65
C VAL A 378 8.63 5.14 7.81
N MET A 379 8.54 6.10 8.72
CA MET A 379 7.57 6.07 9.81
C MET A 379 6.12 6.12 9.29
N ILE A 380 5.84 6.98 8.32
CA ILE A 380 4.52 7.06 7.67
C ILE A 380 4.20 5.75 6.94
N LEU A 381 5.15 5.19 6.19
CA LEU A 381 4.97 3.91 5.49
C LEU A 381 4.71 2.73 6.45
N LYS A 382 5.35 2.73 7.63
CA LYS A 382 5.08 1.74 8.68
C LYS A 382 3.65 1.84 9.19
N VAL A 383 3.15 3.06 9.42
CA VAL A 383 1.75 3.30 9.80
C VAL A 383 0.80 2.80 8.71
N LEU A 384 1.06 3.12 7.44
CA LEU A 384 0.21 2.66 6.33
C LEU A 384 0.15 1.14 6.23
N ILE A 385 1.29 0.46 6.32
CA ILE A 385 1.33 -1.01 6.26
C ILE A 385 0.63 -1.63 7.47
N GLY A 386 0.80 -1.06 8.65
CA GLY A 386 0.05 -1.46 9.86
C GLY A 386 -1.47 -1.35 9.66
N GLN A 387 -1.93 -0.21 9.15
CA GLN A 387 -3.34 0.07 8.86
C GLN A 387 -3.94 -0.88 7.79
N ILE A 388 -3.19 -1.21 6.74
CA ILE A 388 -3.59 -2.20 5.73
C ILE A 388 -3.70 -3.59 6.37
N THR A 389 -2.69 -3.99 7.15
CA THR A 389 -2.64 -5.31 7.81
C THR A 389 -3.81 -5.51 8.77
N MET A 390 -4.16 -4.45 9.52
CA MET A 390 -5.30 -4.44 10.44
C MET A 390 -6.66 -4.18 9.74
N LYS A 391 -6.67 -4.05 8.41
CA LYS A 391 -7.87 -3.82 7.57
C LYS A 391 -8.61 -2.50 7.86
N TYR A 392 -7.92 -1.50 8.40
CA TYR A 392 -8.46 -0.14 8.54
C TYR A 392 -8.35 0.66 7.24
N LEU A 393 -7.36 0.36 6.41
CA LEU A 393 -7.17 0.93 5.08
C LEU A 393 -7.20 -0.15 4.01
N THR A 394 -7.73 0.22 2.84
CA THR A 394 -7.62 -0.57 1.61
C THR A 394 -6.71 0.16 0.62
N TYR A 395 -6.16 -0.56 -0.35
CA TYR A 395 -5.35 0.06 -1.41
C TYR A 395 -6.13 1.14 -2.19
N ASN A 396 -7.43 0.94 -2.45
CA ASN A 396 -8.28 1.95 -3.10
C ASN A 396 -8.35 3.26 -2.29
N MET A 397 -8.56 3.15 -0.98
CA MET A 397 -8.58 4.34 -0.11
C MET A 397 -7.23 5.07 -0.14
N ILE A 398 -6.11 4.35 -0.10
CA ILE A 398 -4.77 4.97 -0.16
C ILE A 398 -4.55 5.66 -1.51
N LEU A 399 -5.03 5.07 -2.61
CA LEU A 399 -4.94 5.70 -3.93
C LEU A 399 -5.67 7.05 -3.97
N GLU A 400 -6.86 7.15 -3.37
CA GLU A 400 -7.65 8.40 -3.28
C GLU A 400 -6.94 9.53 -2.51
N THR A 401 -5.96 9.20 -1.66
CA THR A 401 -5.18 10.19 -0.89
C THR A 401 -4.02 10.83 -1.67
N ASN A 402 -3.88 10.55 -2.98
CA ASN A 402 -2.76 10.99 -3.83
C ASN A 402 -1.38 10.41 -3.44
N PHE A 403 -1.36 9.20 -2.87
CA PHE A 403 -0.11 8.52 -2.47
C PHE A 403 0.93 8.46 -3.60
N LEU A 404 0.54 8.00 -4.80
CA LEU A 404 1.45 7.82 -5.93
C LEU A 404 2.11 9.14 -6.34
N SER A 405 1.37 10.25 -6.28
CA SER A 405 1.92 11.57 -6.55
C SER A 405 2.96 11.98 -5.51
N ALA A 406 2.65 11.81 -4.22
CA ALA A 406 3.50 12.24 -3.12
C ALA A 406 4.77 11.39 -2.93
N PHE A 407 4.67 10.06 -3.10
CA PHE A 407 5.78 9.14 -2.80
C PHE A 407 6.56 8.68 -4.04
N VAL A 408 6.05 8.89 -5.25
CA VAL A 408 6.71 8.41 -6.48
C VAL A 408 6.93 9.52 -7.50
N VAL A 409 5.89 10.27 -7.86
CA VAL A 409 5.99 11.23 -8.99
C VAL A 409 6.71 12.52 -8.61
N GLN A 410 6.39 13.11 -7.45
CA GLN A 410 6.87 14.43 -7.06
C GLN A 410 8.01 14.39 -6.03
N LEU A 411 8.31 13.21 -5.48
CA LEU A 411 9.39 13.02 -4.53
C LEU A 411 10.76 13.09 -5.23
N SER A 412 11.76 13.66 -4.55
CA SER A 412 13.10 13.80 -5.14
C SER A 412 13.70 12.42 -5.48
N PRO A 413 14.37 12.27 -6.65
CA PRO A 413 14.86 10.96 -7.10
C PRO A 413 15.79 10.28 -6.08
N ASN A 414 16.61 11.05 -5.36
CA ASN A 414 17.54 10.52 -4.36
C ASN A 414 16.79 9.87 -3.17
N ILE A 415 15.67 10.44 -2.74
CA ILE A 415 14.87 9.88 -1.64
C ILE A 415 14.08 8.67 -2.16
N THR A 416 13.52 8.74 -3.37
CA THR A 416 12.80 7.63 -4.00
C THR A 416 13.72 6.41 -4.16
N VAL A 417 14.96 6.59 -4.59
CA VAL A 417 15.99 5.53 -4.63
C VAL A 417 16.20 4.91 -3.25
N GLN A 418 16.29 5.71 -2.20
CA GLN A 418 16.43 5.20 -0.83
C GLN A 418 15.20 4.41 -0.37
N LEU A 419 13.98 4.81 -0.73
CA LEU A 419 12.78 4.04 -0.41
C LEU A 419 12.75 2.68 -1.10
N TYR A 420 13.05 2.62 -2.40
CA TYR A 420 13.10 1.35 -3.14
C TYR A 420 14.22 0.42 -2.68
N SER A 421 15.35 0.95 -2.19
CA SER A 421 16.50 0.15 -1.76
C SER A 421 16.48 -0.24 -0.28
N LYS A 422 15.98 0.64 0.60
CA LYS A 422 16.04 0.44 2.07
C LYS A 422 14.73 -0.04 2.69
N TYR A 423 13.60 0.10 2.00
CA TYR A 423 12.30 -0.32 2.53
C TYR A 423 11.67 -1.44 1.69
N GLU A 424 11.81 -2.68 2.19
CA GLU A 424 11.46 -3.92 1.48
C GLU A 424 10.02 -3.92 0.92
N ASN A 425 9.07 -3.35 1.65
CA ASN A 425 7.65 -3.33 1.27
C ASN A 425 7.25 -2.15 0.37
N PHE A 426 8.17 -1.24 0.03
CA PHE A 426 7.82 -0.06 -0.76
C PHE A 426 7.40 -0.45 -2.18
N ALA A 427 8.21 -1.27 -2.86
CA ALA A 427 7.96 -1.67 -4.24
C ALA A 427 6.62 -2.43 -4.38
N SER A 428 6.35 -3.36 -3.47
CA SER A 428 5.10 -4.13 -3.47
C SER A 428 3.87 -3.23 -3.23
N LEU A 429 3.98 -2.24 -2.33
CA LEU A 429 2.91 -1.27 -2.10
C LEU A 429 2.62 -0.43 -3.35
N VAL A 430 3.66 0.11 -3.99
CA VAL A 430 3.50 0.92 -5.21
C VAL A 430 2.89 0.07 -6.33
N LEU A 431 3.38 -1.15 -6.55
CA LEU A 431 2.85 -2.06 -7.58
C LEU A 431 1.38 -2.44 -7.31
N SER A 432 1.02 -2.68 -6.05
CA SER A 432 -0.36 -2.97 -5.67
C SER A 432 -1.28 -1.80 -5.99
N LEU A 433 -0.87 -0.56 -5.67
CA LEU A 433 -1.63 0.64 -6.02
C LEU A 433 -1.69 0.88 -7.54
N TYR A 434 -0.59 0.63 -8.24
CA TYR A 434 -0.48 0.80 -9.69
C TYR A 434 -1.40 -0.15 -10.49
N SER A 435 -1.66 -1.35 -9.94
CA SER A 435 -2.56 -2.35 -10.55
C SER A 435 -4.04 -1.99 -10.48
N LEU A 436 -4.44 -1.03 -9.64
CA LEU A 436 -5.84 -0.64 -9.50
C LEU A 436 -6.35 0.09 -10.76
N GLU A 437 -7.63 -0.08 -11.09
CA GLU A 437 -8.28 0.62 -12.21
C GLU A 437 -8.26 2.15 -12.01
N GLY A 438 -8.46 2.62 -10.77
CA GLY A 438 -8.39 4.05 -10.45
C GLY A 438 -7.01 4.69 -10.70
N ALA A 439 -5.95 3.87 -10.87
CA ALA A 439 -4.59 4.36 -11.09
C ALA A 439 -4.27 4.61 -12.57
N ILE A 440 -5.13 4.21 -13.53
CA ILE A 440 -4.89 4.30 -14.98
C ILE A 440 -4.36 5.69 -15.39
N SER A 441 -4.97 6.77 -14.90
CA SER A 441 -4.55 8.15 -15.20
C SER A 441 -3.17 8.53 -14.66
N PHE A 442 -2.71 7.89 -13.58
CA PHE A 442 -1.40 8.13 -12.96
C PHE A 442 -0.29 7.25 -13.56
N ARG A 443 -0.64 6.13 -14.20
CA ARG A 443 0.32 5.13 -14.67
C ARG A 443 1.46 5.70 -15.52
N PRO A 444 1.24 6.60 -16.49
CA PRO A 444 2.32 7.18 -17.29
C PRO A 444 3.31 7.99 -16.45
N SER A 445 2.81 8.82 -15.54
CA SER A 445 3.63 9.68 -14.68
C SER A 445 4.43 8.86 -13.67
N VAL A 446 3.82 7.84 -13.07
CA VAL A 446 4.48 6.92 -12.15
C VAL A 446 5.56 6.12 -12.86
N PHE A 447 5.25 5.54 -14.02
CA PHE A 447 6.23 4.78 -14.81
C PHE A 447 7.43 5.66 -15.21
N LYS A 448 7.18 6.89 -15.68
CA LYS A 448 8.22 7.85 -16.00
C LYS A 448 9.09 8.20 -14.78
N ALA A 449 8.50 8.35 -13.60
CA ALA A 449 9.26 8.63 -12.38
C ALA A 449 10.17 7.46 -11.99
N VAL A 450 9.65 6.23 -12.06
CA VAL A 450 10.41 4.99 -11.80
C VAL A 450 11.54 4.79 -12.81
N LEU A 451 11.29 5.08 -14.08
CA LEU A 451 12.27 4.95 -15.16
C LEU A 451 13.50 5.86 -14.98
N ASN A 452 13.35 6.99 -14.29
CA ASN A 452 14.46 7.91 -13.99
C ASN A 452 15.31 7.50 -12.78
N LEU A 453 14.98 6.41 -12.08
CA LEU A 453 15.69 5.97 -10.88
C LEU A 453 17.02 5.30 -11.25
N LYS A 454 18.06 5.60 -10.48
CA LYS A 454 19.37 4.94 -10.61
C LYS A 454 19.51 3.85 -9.54
N ILE A 455 18.94 2.68 -9.80
CA ILE A 455 18.98 1.50 -8.90
C ILE A 455 19.41 0.25 -9.66
N GLU A 456 20.14 -0.66 -9.00
CA GLU A 456 20.61 -1.91 -9.61
C GLU A 456 19.47 -2.83 -10.07
N THR A 457 18.33 -2.78 -9.37
CA THR A 457 17.15 -3.61 -9.65
C THR A 457 16.16 -3.00 -10.63
N LEU A 458 16.55 -1.93 -11.35
CA LEU A 458 15.64 -1.16 -12.20
C LEU A 458 14.93 -2.03 -13.24
N ASN A 459 15.65 -2.89 -13.96
CA ASN A 459 15.05 -3.76 -14.99
C ASN A 459 13.97 -4.69 -14.41
N LYS A 460 14.23 -5.32 -13.26
CA LYS A 460 13.24 -6.18 -12.58
C LYS A 460 12.00 -5.39 -12.18
N LEU A 461 12.19 -4.16 -11.70
CA LEU A 461 11.09 -3.27 -11.32
C LEU A 461 10.27 -2.86 -12.54
N LEU A 462 10.91 -2.44 -13.64
CA LEU A 462 10.23 -2.07 -14.88
C LEU A 462 9.44 -3.24 -15.49
N THR A 463 9.99 -4.46 -15.48
CA THR A 463 9.25 -5.67 -15.89
C THR A 463 7.99 -5.85 -15.06
N ALA A 464 8.03 -5.63 -13.73
CA ALA A 464 6.85 -5.75 -12.88
C ALA A 464 5.77 -4.70 -13.22
N PHE A 465 6.17 -3.44 -13.48
CA PHE A 465 5.23 -2.40 -13.92
C PHE A 465 4.62 -2.70 -15.28
N LEU A 466 5.43 -3.12 -16.26
CA LEU A 466 4.96 -3.48 -17.61
C LEU A 466 4.07 -4.73 -17.60
N SER A 467 4.32 -5.68 -16.69
CA SER A 467 3.46 -6.86 -16.52
C SER A 467 2.06 -6.49 -16.02
N ILE A 468 1.93 -5.37 -15.29
CA ILE A 468 0.65 -4.84 -14.81
C ILE A 468 -0.02 -3.98 -15.90
N SER A 469 0.74 -3.09 -16.55
CA SER A 469 0.23 -2.21 -17.60
C SER A 469 1.28 -1.98 -18.67
N ALA A 470 1.04 -2.58 -19.84
CA ALA A 470 1.80 -2.38 -21.06
C ALA A 470 0.96 -1.62 -22.11
N GLU A 471 0.32 -0.54 -21.68
CA GLU A 471 -0.43 0.35 -22.58
C GLU A 471 0.53 1.02 -23.59
N SER A 472 0.01 1.36 -24.77
CA SER A 472 0.81 1.97 -25.85
C SER A 472 1.55 3.23 -25.39
N SER A 473 0.93 4.05 -24.55
CA SER A 473 1.52 5.26 -23.94
C SER A 473 2.73 4.96 -23.04
N ILE A 474 2.66 3.89 -22.23
CA ILE A 474 3.73 3.47 -21.32
C ILE A 474 4.90 2.89 -22.11
N ILE A 475 4.60 2.03 -23.09
CA ILE A 475 5.63 1.49 -23.99
C ILE A 475 6.34 2.63 -24.70
N ARG A 476 5.60 3.64 -25.20
CA ARG A 476 6.20 4.79 -25.87
C ARG A 476 7.10 5.61 -24.94
N ILE A 477 6.72 5.81 -23.69
CA ILE A 477 7.58 6.45 -22.68
C ILE A 477 8.90 5.69 -22.52
N LEU A 478 8.87 4.36 -22.48
CA LEU A 478 10.09 3.54 -22.41
C LEU A 478 10.97 3.73 -23.65
N LEU A 479 10.40 3.59 -24.84
CA LEU A 479 11.15 3.69 -26.11
C LEU A 479 11.78 5.08 -26.30
N ASP A 480 11.00 6.14 -26.03
CA ASP A 480 11.48 7.53 -26.11
C ASP A 480 12.62 7.79 -25.11
N PHE A 481 12.53 7.21 -23.91
CA PHE A 481 13.58 7.33 -22.90
C PHE A 481 14.87 6.60 -23.31
N ILE A 482 14.77 5.38 -23.82
CA ILE A 482 15.92 4.62 -24.33
C ILE A 482 16.59 5.40 -25.46
N GLN A 483 15.80 5.91 -26.41
CA GLN A 483 16.32 6.70 -27.53
C GLN A 483 17.04 7.97 -27.05
N LYS A 484 16.50 8.64 -26.01
CA LYS A 484 17.09 9.87 -25.46
C LYS A 484 18.36 9.61 -24.65
N THR A 485 18.44 8.50 -23.92
CA THR A 485 19.51 8.23 -22.95
C THR A 485 20.59 7.27 -23.48
N GLY A 486 20.30 6.48 -24.50
CA GLY A 486 21.17 5.43 -25.02
C GLY A 486 21.22 4.17 -24.17
N GLN A 487 20.37 4.03 -23.15
CA GLN A 487 20.32 2.86 -22.25
C GLN A 487 19.56 1.69 -22.89
N ILE A 488 20.19 1.06 -23.88
CA ILE A 488 19.57 -0.03 -24.66
C ILE A 488 19.19 -1.21 -23.76
N GLU A 489 19.95 -1.48 -22.69
CA GLU A 489 19.70 -2.59 -21.75
C GLU A 489 18.30 -2.59 -21.12
N LEU A 490 17.61 -1.44 -21.06
CA LEU A 490 16.26 -1.35 -20.52
C LEU A 490 15.21 -2.07 -21.38
N ILE A 491 15.52 -2.32 -22.67
CA ILE A 491 14.61 -3.05 -23.57
C ILE A 491 14.37 -4.48 -23.09
N GLN A 492 15.31 -5.07 -22.33
CA GLN A 492 15.17 -6.40 -21.74
C GLN A 492 13.93 -6.48 -20.82
N SER A 493 13.58 -5.37 -20.17
CA SER A 493 12.39 -5.30 -19.32
C SER A 493 11.10 -5.50 -20.12
N LEU A 494 11.05 -4.96 -21.33
CA LEU A 494 9.94 -5.14 -22.26
C LEU A 494 9.96 -6.52 -22.91
N ASN A 495 11.13 -7.00 -23.34
CA ASN A 495 11.30 -8.35 -23.91
C ASN A 495 10.67 -9.40 -22.98
N ALA A 496 10.97 -9.33 -21.68
CA ALA A 496 10.43 -10.26 -20.69
C ALA A 496 8.90 -10.33 -20.69
N VAL A 497 8.21 -9.20 -20.90
CA VAL A 497 6.73 -9.13 -20.90
C VAL A 497 6.13 -9.57 -22.23
N LEU A 498 6.78 -9.25 -23.35
CA LEU A 498 6.31 -9.62 -24.70
C LEU A 498 6.19 -11.14 -24.89
N VAL A 499 7.04 -11.92 -24.21
CA VAL A 499 7.04 -13.39 -24.31
C VAL A 499 5.70 -14.01 -23.91
N PHE A 500 4.99 -13.42 -22.94
CA PHE A 500 3.78 -13.99 -22.36
C PHE A 500 2.53 -13.12 -22.52
N SER A 501 2.66 -11.82 -22.84
CA SER A 501 1.52 -10.90 -22.96
C SER A 501 1.24 -10.53 -24.41
N GLN A 502 0.14 -11.07 -24.95
CA GLN A 502 -0.34 -10.73 -26.29
C GLN A 502 -0.73 -9.25 -26.42
N ASP A 503 -1.34 -8.67 -25.39
CA ASP A 503 -1.74 -7.26 -25.39
C ASP A 503 -0.53 -6.33 -25.39
N ALA A 504 0.52 -6.66 -24.63
CA ALA A 504 1.78 -5.91 -24.64
C ALA A 504 2.42 -5.93 -26.04
N ALA A 505 2.41 -7.10 -26.70
CA ALA A 505 2.91 -7.25 -28.06
C ALA A 505 2.11 -6.43 -29.07
N MET A 506 0.78 -6.43 -28.99
CA MET A 506 -0.06 -5.57 -29.82
C MET A 506 0.19 -4.08 -29.58
N ASN A 507 0.25 -3.65 -28.32
CA ASN A 507 0.50 -2.25 -27.96
C ASN A 507 1.91 -1.79 -28.38
N PHE A 508 2.91 -2.67 -28.36
CA PHE A 508 4.23 -2.37 -28.91
C PHE A 508 4.17 -2.07 -30.41
N VAL A 509 3.43 -2.88 -31.18
CA VAL A 509 3.23 -2.64 -32.62
C VAL A 509 2.47 -1.33 -32.87
N ILE A 510 1.38 -1.09 -32.14
CA ILE A 510 0.59 0.16 -32.21
C ILE A 510 1.45 1.39 -31.91
N SER A 511 2.42 1.26 -31.01
CA SER A 511 3.37 2.33 -30.66
C SER A 511 4.50 2.53 -31.68
N ASN A 512 4.40 1.98 -32.90
CA ASN A 512 5.46 1.96 -33.92
C ASN A 512 6.77 1.29 -33.44
N GLY A 513 6.66 0.36 -32.48
CA GLY A 513 7.81 -0.30 -31.87
C GLY A 513 8.66 -1.09 -32.86
N ILE A 514 8.06 -1.69 -33.90
CA ILE A 514 8.80 -2.41 -34.94
C ILE A 514 9.76 -1.47 -35.68
N SER A 515 9.27 -0.34 -36.19
CA SER A 515 10.12 0.63 -36.88
C SER A 515 11.21 1.16 -35.95
N TRP A 516 10.84 1.51 -34.72
CA TRP A 516 11.79 1.94 -33.70
C TRP A 516 12.90 0.90 -33.45
N ALA A 517 12.56 -0.39 -33.37
CA ALA A 517 13.53 -1.46 -33.13
C ALA A 517 14.57 -1.53 -34.25
N PHE A 518 14.13 -1.55 -35.51
CA PHE A 518 15.04 -1.59 -36.67
C PHE A 518 15.93 -0.35 -36.76
N ASP A 519 15.43 0.81 -36.35
CA ASP A 519 16.15 2.07 -36.48
C ASP A 519 17.16 2.30 -35.32
N ASN A 520 16.97 1.65 -34.16
CA ASN A 520 17.75 1.93 -32.94
C ASN A 520 18.55 0.75 -32.38
N LEU A 521 18.24 -0.50 -32.73
CA LEU A 521 18.88 -1.68 -32.16
C LEU A 521 19.94 -2.29 -33.08
N LYS A 522 20.98 -2.86 -32.47
CA LYS A 522 21.93 -3.73 -33.17
C LYS A 522 21.32 -5.10 -33.43
N LEU A 523 21.93 -5.87 -34.32
CA LEU A 523 21.39 -7.15 -34.79
C LEU A 523 21.02 -8.11 -33.64
N GLU A 524 21.89 -8.27 -32.64
CA GLU A 524 21.65 -9.18 -31.52
C GLU A 524 20.42 -8.75 -30.68
N ASP A 525 20.38 -7.49 -30.22
CA ASP A 525 19.26 -6.94 -29.44
C ASP A 525 17.96 -6.91 -30.25
N LEU A 526 18.06 -6.60 -31.55
CA LEU A 526 16.93 -6.62 -32.49
C LEU A 526 16.34 -8.03 -32.58
N VAL A 527 17.18 -9.05 -32.78
CA VAL A 527 16.74 -10.45 -32.87
C VAL A 527 16.06 -10.88 -31.57
N GLU A 528 16.61 -10.51 -30.40
CA GLU A 528 15.99 -10.85 -29.11
C GLU A 528 14.61 -10.21 -28.95
N LEU A 529 14.48 -8.92 -29.28
CA LEU A 529 13.20 -8.21 -29.21
C LEU A 529 12.18 -8.78 -30.20
N LEU A 530 12.58 -9.04 -31.45
CA LEU A 530 11.70 -9.64 -32.47
C LEU A 530 11.26 -11.05 -32.07
N ALA A 531 12.17 -11.87 -31.54
CA ALA A 531 11.86 -13.21 -31.07
C ALA A 531 10.87 -13.20 -29.90
N ALA A 532 11.01 -12.22 -28.98
CA ALA A 532 10.06 -12.01 -27.88
C ALA A 532 8.70 -11.53 -28.40
N LEU A 533 8.69 -10.56 -29.32
CA LEU A 533 7.48 -10.00 -29.94
C LEU A 533 6.61 -11.08 -30.56
N VAL A 534 7.21 -11.97 -31.35
CA VAL A 534 6.45 -12.96 -32.13
C VAL A 534 6.15 -14.26 -31.36
N CYS A 535 6.53 -14.33 -30.09
CA CYS A 535 6.36 -15.53 -29.26
C CYS A 535 4.87 -15.93 -29.15
N THR A 536 4.00 -14.96 -28.90
CA THR A 536 2.56 -15.19 -28.70
C THR A 536 1.78 -15.28 -30.02
N ARG A 537 2.14 -14.48 -31.04
CA ARG A 537 1.45 -14.41 -32.34
C ARG A 537 2.34 -13.85 -33.45
N ARG A 538 1.89 -13.98 -34.70
CA ARG A 538 2.48 -13.30 -35.87
C ARG A 538 1.99 -11.85 -35.98
N PHE A 539 2.75 -11.03 -36.71
CA PHE A 539 2.42 -9.64 -37.01
C PHE A 539 2.75 -9.31 -38.47
N ASP A 540 1.74 -8.91 -39.25
CA ASP A 540 1.90 -8.59 -40.67
C ASP A 540 2.73 -7.31 -40.85
N GLU A 541 2.68 -6.38 -39.89
CA GLU A 541 3.51 -5.17 -39.85
C GLU A 541 5.00 -5.50 -39.83
N LEU A 542 5.38 -6.59 -39.16
CA LEU A 542 6.77 -7.06 -39.13
C LEU A 542 7.18 -7.61 -40.50
N GLU A 543 6.32 -8.41 -41.13
CA GLU A 543 6.57 -8.94 -42.48
C GLU A 543 6.76 -7.81 -43.50
N HIS A 544 5.89 -6.79 -43.46
CA HIS A 544 6.01 -5.62 -44.32
C HIS A 544 7.29 -4.82 -44.05
N LYS A 545 7.68 -4.63 -42.79
CA LYS A 545 8.95 -3.96 -42.46
C LYS A 545 10.13 -4.76 -43.00
N ILE A 546 10.18 -6.07 -42.79
CA ILE A 546 11.27 -6.93 -43.29
C ILE A 546 11.34 -6.90 -44.82
N ALA A 547 10.20 -6.97 -45.51
CA ALA A 547 10.15 -6.90 -46.97
C ALA A 547 10.61 -5.54 -47.53
N SER A 548 10.57 -4.47 -46.73
CA SER A 548 11.03 -3.13 -47.11
C SER A 548 12.52 -2.88 -46.86
N LEU A 549 13.22 -3.80 -46.18
CA LEU A 549 14.64 -3.64 -45.87
C LEU A 549 15.50 -3.80 -47.13
N PRO A 550 16.66 -3.10 -47.20
CA PRO A 550 17.60 -3.30 -48.30
C PRO A 550 18.26 -4.69 -48.21
N ASP A 551 18.57 -5.29 -49.36
CA ASP A 551 19.13 -6.66 -49.46
C ASP A 551 20.43 -6.87 -48.66
N ASN A 552 21.16 -5.79 -48.37
CA ASN A 552 22.40 -5.81 -47.57
C ASN A 552 22.18 -5.62 -46.06
N HIS A 553 20.93 -5.60 -45.59
CA HIS A 553 20.63 -5.43 -44.17
C HIS A 553 21.20 -6.60 -43.33
N PRO A 554 21.82 -6.36 -42.16
CA PRO A 554 22.47 -7.41 -41.36
C PRO A 554 21.58 -8.59 -40.95
N LEU A 555 20.26 -8.37 -40.87
CA LEU A 555 19.29 -9.44 -40.60
C LEU A 555 19.35 -10.57 -41.63
N PHE A 556 19.61 -10.26 -42.91
CA PHE A 556 19.63 -11.25 -43.98
C PHE A 556 20.91 -12.08 -44.05
N SER A 557 21.96 -11.65 -43.32
CA SER A 557 23.22 -12.37 -43.15
C SER A 557 23.42 -12.86 -41.72
N ALA A 558 22.36 -12.86 -40.90
CA ALA A 558 22.43 -13.30 -39.52
C ALA A 558 22.73 -14.81 -39.43
N PRO A 559 23.46 -15.26 -38.39
CA PRO A 559 23.66 -16.68 -38.09
C PRO A 559 22.35 -17.47 -38.01
N GLN A 560 22.41 -18.76 -38.36
CA GLN A 560 21.24 -19.64 -38.40
C GLN A 560 20.47 -19.70 -37.06
N ASP A 561 21.18 -19.72 -35.94
CA ASP A 561 20.57 -19.74 -34.61
C ASP A 561 19.79 -18.46 -34.28
N LEU A 562 20.26 -17.30 -34.77
CA LEU A 562 19.56 -16.02 -34.63
C LEU A 562 18.34 -15.94 -35.56
N LEU A 563 18.48 -16.39 -36.81
CA LEU A 563 17.37 -16.46 -37.77
C LEU A 563 16.24 -17.35 -37.24
N GLU A 564 16.57 -18.53 -36.71
CA GLU A 564 15.57 -19.42 -36.12
C GLU A 564 14.80 -18.76 -34.96
N LYS A 565 15.47 -18.00 -34.09
CA LYS A 565 14.79 -17.27 -33.00
C LYS A 565 13.77 -16.26 -33.52
N VAL A 566 14.06 -15.56 -34.61
CA VAL A 566 13.10 -14.61 -35.20
C VAL A 566 11.97 -15.36 -35.90
N ILE A 567 12.30 -16.37 -36.71
CA ILE A 567 11.32 -17.10 -37.52
C ILE A 567 10.29 -17.81 -36.65
N PHE A 568 10.71 -18.42 -35.54
CA PHE A 568 9.86 -19.25 -34.70
C PHE A 568 9.56 -18.64 -33.32
N GLY A 569 10.07 -17.43 -33.04
CA GLY A 569 10.06 -16.85 -31.70
C GLY A 569 10.95 -17.63 -30.72
N LEU A 570 10.68 -17.46 -29.43
CA LEU A 570 11.40 -18.19 -28.37
C LEU A 570 10.91 -19.65 -28.18
N ASN A 571 10.20 -20.21 -29.16
CA ASN A 571 9.67 -21.56 -29.10
C ASN A 571 10.76 -22.60 -29.45
N LYS A 572 11.09 -23.44 -28.46
CA LYS A 572 12.06 -24.53 -28.57
C LYS A 572 11.43 -25.90 -28.86
N ALA A 573 10.11 -25.97 -29.03
CA ALA A 573 9.44 -27.21 -29.40
C ALA A 573 9.89 -27.67 -30.80
N THR A 574 9.89 -28.99 -31.01
CA THR A 574 10.18 -29.60 -32.32
C THR A 574 9.17 -29.18 -33.37
N CYS A 575 7.89 -29.12 -32.99
CA CYS A 575 6.81 -28.56 -33.80
C CYS A 575 6.50 -27.13 -33.33
N ARG A 576 6.85 -26.15 -34.16
CA ARG A 576 6.74 -24.73 -33.83
C ARG A 576 6.16 -23.94 -35.01
N PRO A 577 5.23 -22.99 -34.75
CA PRO A 577 4.64 -22.20 -35.81
C PRO A 577 5.69 -21.24 -36.40
N ILE A 578 5.71 -21.13 -37.71
CA ILE A 578 6.42 -20.06 -38.40
C ILE A 578 5.68 -18.75 -38.09
N ARG A 579 6.41 -17.80 -37.51
CA ARG A 579 5.93 -16.48 -37.13
C ARG A 579 6.41 -15.37 -38.05
N VAL A 580 7.59 -15.56 -38.65
CA VAL A 580 8.18 -14.65 -39.64
C VAL A 580 8.58 -15.44 -40.88
N HIS A 581 7.68 -15.52 -41.86
CA HIS A 581 7.85 -16.34 -43.05
C HIS A 581 8.80 -15.73 -44.09
N SER A 582 8.94 -14.39 -44.11
CA SER A 582 9.82 -13.69 -45.05
C SER A 582 11.30 -14.06 -44.92
N LEU A 583 11.72 -14.64 -43.80
CA LEU A 583 13.11 -15.05 -43.53
C LEU A 583 13.36 -16.55 -43.71
N VAL A 584 12.32 -17.37 -43.93
CA VAL A 584 12.43 -18.85 -43.97
C VAL A 584 13.38 -19.33 -45.07
N HIS A 585 13.48 -18.59 -46.17
CA HIS A 585 14.34 -18.92 -47.30
C HIS A 585 15.85 -18.82 -46.98
N LEU A 586 16.21 -18.26 -45.82
CA LEU A 586 17.60 -18.15 -45.36
C LEU A 586 18.04 -19.36 -44.51
N LEU A 587 17.13 -20.27 -44.18
CA LEU A 587 17.47 -21.47 -43.41
C LEU A 587 18.20 -22.50 -44.28
N GLU A 588 19.29 -23.07 -43.75
CA GLU A 588 20.14 -24.03 -44.47
C GLU A 588 19.49 -25.42 -44.66
N LYS A 589 18.55 -25.80 -43.79
CA LYS A 589 17.94 -27.14 -43.79
C LYS A 589 16.46 -27.09 -44.17
N PRO A 590 15.99 -27.97 -45.07
CA PRO A 590 14.55 -28.10 -45.31
C PRO A 590 13.87 -28.59 -44.04
N MET A 591 12.87 -27.84 -43.57
CA MET A 591 12.06 -28.16 -42.41
C MET A 591 10.99 -29.19 -42.79
N LYS A 592 10.65 -30.09 -41.87
CA LYS A 592 9.40 -30.87 -41.97
C LYS A 592 8.24 -29.95 -41.58
N LEU A 593 7.34 -29.69 -42.52
CA LEU A 593 6.23 -28.76 -42.36
C LEU A 593 5.00 -29.49 -41.82
N ASP A 594 4.43 -28.98 -40.74
CA ASP A 594 3.06 -29.28 -40.36
C ASP A 594 2.05 -28.57 -41.30
N PRO A 595 0.77 -28.98 -41.30
CA PRO A 595 -0.25 -28.40 -42.18
C PRO A 595 -0.34 -26.86 -42.13
N TYR A 596 -0.26 -26.24 -40.94
CA TYR A 596 -0.29 -24.78 -40.82
C TYR A 596 0.92 -24.11 -41.49
N ASN A 597 2.12 -24.61 -41.19
CA ASN A 597 3.35 -24.06 -41.77
C ASN A 597 3.40 -24.24 -43.29
N ALA A 598 2.95 -25.38 -43.81
CA ALA A 598 2.84 -25.62 -45.25
C ALA A 598 1.85 -24.65 -45.92
N TRP A 599 0.68 -24.43 -45.31
CA TRP A 599 -0.28 -23.44 -45.79
C TRP A 599 0.33 -22.02 -45.82
N LEU A 600 0.97 -21.62 -44.72
CA LEU A 600 1.56 -20.28 -44.59
C LEU A 600 2.59 -20.03 -45.71
N LEU A 601 3.50 -20.97 -45.91
CA LEU A 601 4.54 -20.85 -46.95
C LEU A 601 3.96 -20.91 -48.36
N GLY A 602 2.92 -21.72 -48.60
CA GLY A 602 2.24 -21.75 -49.90
C GLY A 602 1.64 -20.40 -50.31
N ASN A 603 1.28 -19.56 -49.34
CA ASN A 603 0.67 -18.26 -49.61
C ASN A 603 1.68 -17.15 -49.96
N SER A 604 2.90 -17.21 -49.43
CA SER A 604 3.86 -16.08 -49.49
C SER A 604 5.29 -16.45 -49.86
N PHE A 605 5.74 -17.67 -49.58
CA PHE A 605 7.15 -18.09 -49.76
C PHE A 605 7.48 -18.54 -51.18
N ILE A 606 6.54 -19.18 -51.88
CA ILE A 606 6.77 -19.70 -53.24
C ILE A 606 7.20 -18.57 -54.18
N GLU A 607 6.51 -17.43 -54.13
CA GLU A 607 6.84 -16.27 -54.96
C GLU A 607 8.25 -15.73 -54.72
N GLN A 608 8.63 -15.62 -53.44
CA GLN A 608 9.94 -15.13 -53.03
C GLN A 608 11.06 -16.08 -53.48
N SER A 609 10.85 -17.38 -53.34
CA SER A 609 11.80 -18.41 -53.75
C SER A 609 11.97 -18.48 -55.27
N LEU A 610 10.85 -18.37 -56.01
CA LEU A 610 10.85 -18.36 -57.48
C LEU A 610 11.67 -17.22 -58.07
N LYS A 611 11.73 -16.05 -57.42
CA LYS A 611 12.59 -14.94 -57.86
C LYS A 611 14.08 -15.33 -57.89
N ARG A 612 14.49 -16.30 -57.05
CA ARG A 612 15.88 -16.77 -56.94
C ARG A 612 16.15 -18.01 -57.78
N THR A 613 15.31 -19.03 -57.66
CA THR A 613 15.50 -20.32 -58.35
C THR A 613 15.11 -20.25 -59.81
N LYS A 614 14.16 -19.38 -60.18
CA LYS A 614 13.49 -19.30 -61.49
C LYS A 614 12.75 -20.57 -61.92
N ASP A 615 12.80 -21.60 -61.09
CA ASP A 615 12.21 -22.91 -61.31
C ASP A 615 11.41 -23.32 -60.07
N ILE A 616 10.12 -23.63 -60.27
CA ILE A 616 9.21 -24.04 -59.20
C ILE A 616 9.59 -25.38 -58.57
N PHE A 617 10.19 -26.30 -59.32
CA PHE A 617 10.56 -27.61 -58.78
C PHE A 617 11.81 -27.55 -57.90
N GLN A 618 12.58 -26.45 -57.99
CA GLN A 618 13.72 -26.14 -57.14
C GLN A 618 13.35 -25.33 -55.90
N VAL A 619 12.08 -24.93 -55.74
CA VAL A 619 11.62 -24.23 -54.53
C VAL A 619 11.77 -25.18 -53.33
N PRO A 620 12.45 -24.75 -52.24
CA PRO A 620 12.62 -25.60 -51.06
C PRO A 620 11.28 -26.08 -50.49
N MET A 621 11.21 -27.36 -50.15
CA MET A 621 10.02 -28.00 -49.55
C MET A 621 8.74 -27.91 -50.43
N ILE A 622 8.87 -27.63 -51.73
CA ILE A 622 7.71 -27.48 -52.63
C ILE A 622 6.78 -28.69 -52.59
N ASP A 623 7.32 -29.89 -52.42
CA ASP A 623 6.54 -31.13 -52.32
C ASP A 623 5.61 -31.09 -51.08
N GLN A 624 6.11 -30.67 -49.93
CA GLN A 624 5.31 -30.55 -48.70
C GLN A 624 4.30 -29.39 -48.80
N ILE A 625 4.69 -28.28 -49.43
CA ILE A 625 3.84 -27.10 -49.58
C ILE A 625 2.68 -27.40 -50.54
N ALA A 626 2.98 -27.90 -51.74
CA ALA A 626 1.99 -28.09 -52.80
C ALA A 626 0.99 -29.20 -52.49
N ASN A 627 1.36 -30.21 -51.68
CA ASN A 627 0.39 -31.19 -51.14
C ASN A 627 -0.64 -30.54 -50.21
N ARG A 628 -0.37 -29.36 -49.62
CA ARG A 628 -1.27 -28.71 -48.67
C ARG A 628 -1.95 -27.45 -49.21
N PHE A 629 -1.18 -26.58 -49.85
CA PHE A 629 -1.65 -25.32 -50.37
C PHE A 629 -0.80 -24.84 -51.54
N LEU A 630 -1.45 -24.62 -52.68
CA LEU A 630 -0.84 -24.08 -53.88
C LEU A 630 -1.77 -23.07 -54.56
N GLN A 631 -1.30 -21.84 -54.72
CA GLN A 631 -2.05 -20.85 -55.49
C GLN A 631 -2.15 -21.26 -56.97
N ALA A 632 -3.33 -21.09 -57.56
CA ALA A 632 -3.63 -21.49 -58.95
C ALA A 632 -2.66 -20.87 -59.98
N LYS A 633 -2.09 -19.68 -59.70
CA LYS A 633 -1.13 -18.99 -60.58
C LYS A 633 0.12 -19.82 -60.88
N TYR A 634 0.47 -20.77 -60.01
CA TYR A 634 1.66 -21.60 -60.16
C TYR A 634 1.41 -22.88 -60.98
N LEU A 635 0.16 -23.24 -61.23
CA LEU A 635 -0.20 -24.50 -61.90
C LEU A 635 0.43 -24.61 -63.28
N LYS A 636 0.48 -23.50 -64.03
CA LYS A 636 1.06 -23.47 -65.37
C LYS A 636 2.53 -23.91 -65.36
N LEU A 637 3.31 -23.45 -64.37
CA LEU A 637 4.73 -23.79 -64.22
C LEU A 637 4.91 -25.28 -63.87
N LEU A 638 4.01 -25.86 -63.06
CA LEU A 638 4.05 -27.29 -62.74
C LEU A 638 3.72 -28.15 -63.95
N LEU A 639 2.71 -27.76 -64.75
CA LEU A 639 2.29 -28.51 -65.94
C LEU A 639 3.34 -28.52 -67.06
N GLU A 640 4.43 -27.73 -66.98
CA GLU A 640 5.56 -27.82 -67.91
C GLU A 640 6.36 -29.13 -67.75
N ARG A 641 6.27 -29.78 -66.58
CA ARG A 641 6.92 -31.06 -66.29
C ARG A 641 5.94 -32.08 -65.71
N PRO A 642 5.03 -32.61 -66.55
CA PRO A 642 3.92 -33.45 -66.10
C PRO A 642 4.36 -34.76 -65.44
N TYR A 643 5.54 -35.28 -65.81
CA TYR A 643 6.09 -36.54 -65.30
C TYR A 643 6.72 -36.44 -63.90
N GLU A 644 6.73 -35.25 -63.30
CA GLU A 644 7.23 -35.00 -61.94
C GLU A 644 6.10 -34.66 -60.94
N LEU A 645 4.83 -34.74 -61.37
CA LEU A 645 3.69 -34.24 -60.60
C LEU A 645 3.20 -35.19 -59.50
N GLU A 646 3.57 -36.47 -59.56
CA GLU A 646 3.16 -37.51 -58.58
C GLU A 646 3.46 -37.07 -57.14
N ARG A 647 4.59 -36.39 -56.93
CA ARG A 647 5.03 -35.90 -55.61
C ARG A 647 4.15 -34.82 -54.98
N PHE A 648 3.24 -34.20 -55.73
CA PHE A 648 2.33 -33.15 -55.26
C PHE A 648 0.92 -33.67 -54.93
N CYS A 649 0.71 -34.98 -54.99
CA CYS A 649 -0.54 -35.67 -54.65
C CYS A 649 -0.26 -36.93 -53.82
N ASP A 650 0.63 -36.82 -52.84
CA ASP A 650 0.99 -37.90 -51.92
C ASP A 650 -0.17 -38.12 -50.94
N THR A 651 -0.82 -39.28 -51.03
CA THR A 651 -2.00 -39.65 -50.22
C THR A 651 -1.70 -39.86 -48.74
N SER A 652 -0.42 -39.85 -48.32
CA SER A 652 -0.04 -39.87 -46.91
C SER A 652 -0.27 -38.54 -46.17
N PHE A 653 -0.49 -37.43 -46.91
CA PHE A 653 -0.84 -36.14 -46.34
C PHE A 653 -2.34 -36.02 -46.06
N ASP A 654 -2.70 -35.17 -45.09
CA ASP A 654 -4.10 -34.77 -44.93
C ASP A 654 -4.48 -33.76 -46.03
N HIS A 655 -5.28 -34.20 -46.98
CA HIS A 655 -5.76 -33.38 -48.10
C HIS A 655 -7.12 -32.70 -47.83
N PHE A 656 -7.26 -32.08 -46.67
CA PHE A 656 -8.51 -31.42 -46.24
C PHE A 656 -8.28 -30.39 -45.14
N GLN A 657 -9.18 -29.42 -44.99
CA GLN A 657 -9.07 -28.39 -43.95
C GLN A 657 -9.07 -29.00 -42.54
N LEU A 658 -8.35 -28.43 -41.59
CA LEU A 658 -8.28 -28.98 -40.23
C LEU A 658 -8.06 -27.89 -39.19
N PHE A 659 -8.35 -28.21 -37.94
CA PHE A 659 -7.93 -27.40 -36.80
C PHE A 659 -6.61 -27.97 -36.29
N GLN A 660 -5.60 -27.12 -36.13
CA GLN A 660 -4.31 -27.54 -35.59
C GLN A 660 -4.04 -26.81 -34.29
N PHE A 661 -3.68 -27.57 -33.26
CA PHE A 661 -3.30 -27.04 -31.97
C PHE A 661 -1.80 -27.20 -31.77
N TYR A 662 -1.14 -26.08 -31.52
CA TYR A 662 0.20 -26.04 -30.98
C TYR A 662 0.16 -26.20 -29.45
N PRO A 663 1.29 -26.62 -28.84
CA PRO A 663 1.47 -26.60 -27.40
C PRO A 663 0.99 -25.30 -26.75
N GLY A 664 0.01 -25.37 -25.85
CA GLY A 664 -0.54 -24.20 -25.15
C GLY A 664 -1.62 -24.54 -24.13
N ASN A 665 -1.92 -23.61 -23.23
CA ASN A 665 -2.81 -23.87 -22.08
C ASN A 665 -4.24 -23.33 -22.25
N SER A 666 -4.59 -22.87 -23.45
CA SER A 666 -5.90 -22.27 -23.74
C SER A 666 -6.75 -23.22 -24.58
N ASP A 667 -8.06 -23.21 -24.32
CA ASP A 667 -9.03 -24.14 -24.88
C ASP A 667 -9.84 -23.50 -26.01
N LEU A 668 -10.05 -24.23 -27.11
CA LEU A 668 -11.10 -23.88 -28.08
C LEU A 668 -12.45 -24.18 -27.43
N SER A 669 -13.26 -23.13 -27.21
CA SER A 669 -14.46 -23.22 -26.37
C SER A 669 -15.71 -22.84 -27.13
N PHE A 670 -16.69 -23.75 -27.10
CA PHE A 670 -18.02 -23.59 -27.66
C PHE A 670 -19.04 -23.52 -26.52
N GLU A 671 -19.73 -22.40 -26.37
CA GLU A 671 -20.77 -22.18 -25.34
C GLU A 671 -22.16 -22.24 -26.03
N LEU A 672 -22.69 -23.46 -26.21
CA LEU A 672 -23.95 -23.69 -26.92
C LEU A 672 -24.67 -24.93 -26.38
N ASN A 673 -26.00 -24.95 -26.50
CA ASN A 673 -26.82 -26.10 -26.09
C ASN A 673 -26.87 -27.18 -27.18
N PHE A 674 -26.42 -28.39 -26.88
CA PHE A 674 -26.45 -29.52 -27.81
C PHE A 674 -26.79 -30.84 -27.11
N SER A 675 -27.48 -31.73 -27.82
CA SER A 675 -27.74 -33.11 -27.38
C SER A 675 -26.61 -34.07 -27.78
N ALA A 676 -25.90 -33.77 -28.88
CA ALA A 676 -24.74 -34.54 -29.30
C ALA A 676 -23.68 -33.69 -29.99
N VAL A 677 -22.42 -34.16 -29.94
CA VAL A 677 -21.28 -33.58 -30.66
C VAL A 677 -20.43 -34.69 -31.29
N THR A 678 -19.98 -34.50 -32.53
CA THR A 678 -19.05 -35.40 -33.20
C THR A 678 -17.88 -34.66 -33.83
N PHE A 679 -16.72 -35.31 -33.86
CA PHE A 679 -15.51 -34.78 -34.50
C PHE A 679 -14.50 -35.91 -34.67
N TRP A 680 -13.51 -35.66 -35.52
CA TRP A 680 -12.34 -36.50 -35.71
C TRP A 680 -11.13 -35.85 -35.05
N PHE A 681 -10.22 -36.65 -34.50
CA PHE A 681 -8.95 -36.13 -33.98
C PHE A 681 -7.79 -37.08 -34.22
N ARG A 682 -6.57 -36.52 -34.24
CA ARG A 682 -5.31 -37.27 -34.19
C ARG A 682 -4.22 -36.44 -33.53
N THR A 683 -3.12 -37.08 -33.18
CA THR A 683 -1.88 -36.44 -32.73
C THR A 683 -0.74 -36.72 -33.69
N ASN A 684 0.32 -35.90 -33.66
CA ASN A 684 1.52 -36.18 -34.46
C ASN A 684 2.32 -37.39 -33.94
N ASN A 685 2.26 -37.66 -32.63
CA ASN A 685 2.99 -38.73 -31.94
C ASN A 685 2.07 -39.44 -30.93
N ASN A 686 2.44 -40.66 -30.52
CA ASN A 686 1.85 -41.29 -29.34
C ASN A 686 2.32 -40.52 -28.10
N LEU A 687 1.36 -39.87 -27.40
CA LEU A 687 1.63 -38.98 -26.28
C LEU A 687 2.36 -39.69 -25.14
N ILE A 688 3.39 -39.04 -24.58
CA ILE A 688 4.18 -39.55 -23.44
C ILE A 688 3.57 -39.14 -22.09
N HIS A 689 2.63 -38.20 -22.08
CA HIS A 689 2.06 -37.62 -20.86
C HIS A 689 0.54 -37.48 -20.96
N SER A 690 -0.12 -37.61 -19.81
CA SER A 690 -1.56 -37.39 -19.66
C SER A 690 -1.96 -35.98 -20.10
N LEU A 691 -2.85 -35.92 -21.08
CA LEU A 691 -3.46 -34.72 -21.61
C LEU A 691 -4.95 -34.78 -21.32
N ARG A 692 -5.53 -33.75 -20.70
CA ARG A 692 -6.97 -33.50 -20.86
C ARG A 692 -7.21 -33.01 -22.28
N PHE A 693 -8.00 -33.72 -23.06
CA PHE A 693 -8.28 -33.43 -24.45
C PHE A 693 -9.64 -32.75 -24.62
N ILE A 694 -10.68 -33.25 -23.94
CA ILE A 694 -12.04 -32.71 -24.06
C ILE A 694 -12.67 -32.54 -22.69
N LYS A 695 -13.43 -31.45 -22.55
CA LYS A 695 -14.28 -31.21 -21.39
C LYS A 695 -15.67 -30.75 -21.80
N THR A 696 -16.68 -31.35 -21.21
CA THR A 696 -18.08 -30.89 -21.21
C THR A 696 -18.56 -30.78 -19.75
N ASP A 697 -19.86 -30.53 -19.58
CA ASP A 697 -20.51 -30.48 -18.27
C ASP A 697 -20.22 -31.64 -17.33
N VAL A 698 -20.22 -32.86 -17.87
CA VAL A 698 -20.22 -34.12 -17.11
C VAL A 698 -19.14 -35.07 -17.60
N LEU A 699 -18.52 -34.79 -18.75
CA LEU A 699 -17.54 -35.65 -19.40
C LEU A 699 -16.18 -34.95 -19.47
N ASN A 700 -15.15 -35.70 -19.13
CA ASN A 700 -13.77 -35.32 -19.29
C ASN A 700 -13.03 -36.48 -19.99
N ILE A 701 -12.49 -36.23 -21.17
CA ILE A 701 -11.66 -37.20 -21.90
C ILE A 701 -10.21 -36.76 -21.80
N SER A 702 -9.36 -37.70 -21.40
CA SER A 702 -7.91 -37.52 -21.36
C SER A 702 -7.20 -38.59 -22.17
N LEU A 703 -6.01 -38.27 -22.68
CA LEU A 703 -5.14 -39.16 -23.43
C LEU A 703 -3.87 -39.38 -22.62
N ASP A 704 -3.47 -40.62 -22.36
CA ASP A 704 -2.29 -40.94 -21.58
C ASP A 704 -1.64 -42.22 -22.13
N ASP A 705 -0.39 -42.13 -22.59
CA ASP A 705 0.41 -43.25 -23.09
C ASP A 705 -0.36 -44.19 -24.05
N GLY A 706 -0.93 -43.61 -25.12
CA GLY A 706 -1.72 -44.36 -26.12
C GLY A 706 -3.07 -44.89 -25.60
N LYS A 707 -3.53 -44.44 -24.43
CA LYS A 707 -4.86 -44.75 -23.88
C LYS A 707 -5.75 -43.52 -23.89
N LEU A 708 -7.01 -43.74 -24.24
CA LEU A 708 -8.09 -42.78 -24.04
C LEU A 708 -8.77 -43.10 -22.71
N ILE A 709 -8.67 -42.19 -21.74
CA ILE A 709 -9.25 -42.26 -20.39
C ILE A 709 -10.49 -41.37 -20.36
N ILE A 710 -11.62 -41.97 -20.05
CA ILE A 710 -12.95 -41.36 -20.04
C ILE A 710 -13.38 -41.24 -18.59
N ASN A 711 -13.66 -40.02 -18.12
CA ASN A 711 -14.27 -39.79 -16.83
C ASN A 711 -15.62 -39.09 -17.02
N CYS A 712 -16.71 -39.75 -16.63
CA CYS A 712 -18.06 -39.19 -16.67
C CYS A 712 -18.71 -39.29 -15.29
N ASP A 713 -19.01 -38.17 -14.63
CA ASP A 713 -19.60 -38.14 -13.28
C ASP A 713 -18.93 -39.12 -12.28
N ASP A 714 -17.60 -39.12 -12.23
CA ASP A 714 -16.73 -40.03 -11.44
C ASP A 714 -16.68 -41.50 -11.89
N GLN A 715 -17.39 -41.87 -12.96
CA GLN A 715 -17.23 -43.18 -13.61
C GLN A 715 -16.06 -43.11 -14.59
N THR A 716 -15.04 -43.94 -14.36
CA THR A 716 -13.82 -43.96 -15.18
C THR A 716 -13.73 -45.22 -16.03
N ASN A 717 -13.59 -45.06 -17.35
CA ASN A 717 -13.28 -46.13 -18.31
C ASN A 717 -12.01 -45.79 -19.08
N SER A 718 -11.34 -46.79 -19.65
CA SER A 718 -10.20 -46.56 -20.55
C SER A 718 -10.14 -47.56 -21.70
N MET A 719 -9.49 -47.16 -22.80
CA MET A 719 -9.20 -48.04 -23.93
C MET A 719 -7.89 -47.65 -24.62
N ASN A 720 -7.20 -48.63 -25.22
CA ASN A 720 -6.04 -48.35 -26.07
C ASN A 720 -6.51 -47.77 -27.41
N LEU A 721 -5.78 -46.79 -27.93
CA LEU A 721 -6.08 -46.08 -29.16
C LEU A 721 -4.78 -45.69 -29.88
N ASP A 722 -4.69 -45.92 -31.18
CA ASP A 722 -3.58 -45.40 -31.99
C ASP A 722 -3.83 -43.91 -32.28
N LEU A 723 -3.16 -43.05 -31.52
CA LEU A 723 -3.38 -41.60 -31.57
C LEU A 723 -2.84 -40.96 -32.85
N THR A 724 -1.93 -41.64 -33.56
CA THR A 724 -1.34 -41.14 -34.81
C THR A 724 -2.29 -41.23 -36.02
N LYS A 725 -3.36 -42.02 -35.88
CA LYS A 725 -4.43 -42.15 -36.88
C LYS A 725 -5.61 -41.26 -36.53
N TRP A 726 -6.42 -40.96 -37.54
CA TRP A 726 -7.69 -40.27 -37.34
C TRP A 726 -8.65 -41.16 -36.54
N ASN A 727 -9.08 -40.65 -35.39
CA ASN A 727 -10.00 -41.31 -34.48
C ASN A 727 -11.31 -40.52 -34.40
N PHE A 728 -12.43 -41.22 -34.56
CA PHE A 728 -13.77 -40.66 -34.49
C PHE A 728 -14.29 -40.69 -33.06
N ILE A 729 -14.87 -39.57 -32.63
CA ILE A 729 -15.58 -39.44 -31.36
C ILE A 729 -16.99 -38.92 -31.62
N ALA A 730 -17.98 -39.57 -30.99
CA ALA A 730 -19.33 -39.03 -30.86
C ALA A 730 -19.78 -39.08 -29.40
N ILE A 731 -20.21 -37.95 -28.86
CA ILE A 731 -20.76 -37.82 -27.51
C ILE A 731 -22.24 -37.49 -27.66
N LYS A 732 -23.13 -38.24 -27.01
CA LYS A 732 -24.57 -37.97 -27.02
C LYS A 732 -25.18 -38.12 -25.63
N VAL A 733 -26.17 -37.28 -25.34
CA VAL A 733 -27.02 -37.41 -24.16
C VAL A 733 -28.33 -38.10 -24.56
N GLU A 734 -28.71 -39.10 -23.78
CA GLU A 734 -29.97 -39.83 -23.91
C GLU A 734 -30.79 -39.57 -22.65
N SER A 735 -31.83 -38.74 -22.77
CA SER A 735 -32.76 -38.48 -21.66
C SER A 735 -33.97 -39.41 -21.75
N SER A 736 -34.27 -40.10 -20.66
CA SER A 736 -35.53 -40.81 -20.45
C SER A 736 -36.45 -40.03 -19.50
N LEU A 737 -37.64 -40.57 -19.20
CA LEU A 737 -38.59 -39.98 -18.26
C LEU A 737 -37.98 -39.79 -16.86
N MET A 738 -37.19 -40.76 -16.38
CA MET A 738 -36.72 -40.83 -14.99
C MET A 738 -35.21 -40.63 -14.82
N SER A 739 -34.41 -40.79 -15.88
CA SER A 739 -32.94 -40.69 -15.84
C SER A 739 -32.37 -40.15 -17.13
N SER A 740 -31.08 -39.83 -17.15
CA SER A 740 -30.33 -39.55 -18.37
C SER A 740 -29.03 -40.32 -18.38
N SER A 741 -28.64 -40.82 -19.55
CA SER A 741 -27.35 -41.44 -19.80
C SER A 741 -26.54 -40.63 -20.82
N LEU A 742 -25.22 -40.76 -20.74
CA LEU A 742 -24.31 -40.27 -21.76
C LEU A 742 -23.72 -41.48 -22.49
N ALA A 743 -23.83 -41.48 -23.82
CA ALA A 743 -23.19 -42.48 -24.66
C ALA A 743 -22.03 -41.83 -25.42
N LEU A 744 -20.85 -42.42 -25.28
CA LEU A 744 -19.62 -42.04 -25.97
C LEU A 744 -19.25 -43.14 -26.96
N ASN A 745 -19.22 -42.82 -28.24
CA ASN A 745 -18.72 -43.69 -29.30
C ASN A 745 -17.29 -43.31 -29.66
N VAL A 746 -16.37 -44.28 -29.62
CA VAL A 746 -14.98 -44.15 -30.05
C VAL A 746 -14.72 -45.20 -31.13
N ASN A 747 -14.50 -44.77 -32.38
CA ASN A 747 -14.27 -45.66 -33.53
C ASN A 747 -15.27 -46.83 -33.66
N GLY A 748 -16.57 -46.57 -33.42
CA GLY A 748 -17.64 -47.57 -33.45
C GLY A 748 -17.91 -48.27 -32.11
N ARG A 749 -17.01 -48.17 -31.13
CA ARG A 749 -17.19 -48.76 -29.79
C ARG A 749 -17.94 -47.80 -28.87
N VAL A 750 -19.09 -48.24 -28.34
CA VAL A 750 -19.96 -47.41 -27.49
C VAL A 750 -19.73 -47.70 -26.01
N PHE A 751 -19.58 -46.63 -25.22
CA PHE A 751 -19.56 -46.62 -23.76
C PHE A 751 -20.77 -45.86 -23.24
N THR A 752 -21.52 -46.43 -22.30
CA THR A 752 -22.72 -45.80 -21.74
C THR A 752 -22.53 -45.54 -20.25
N PHE A 753 -22.78 -44.30 -19.82
CA PHE A 753 -22.64 -43.84 -18.45
C PHE A 753 -23.98 -43.33 -17.94
N GLN A 754 -24.37 -43.69 -16.71
CA GLN A 754 -25.55 -43.12 -16.07
C GLN A 754 -25.20 -41.79 -15.42
N LEU A 755 -25.93 -40.71 -15.72
CA LEU A 755 -25.64 -39.38 -15.19
C LEU A 755 -26.22 -39.20 -13.79
N LYS A 756 -25.52 -38.47 -12.92
CA LYS A 756 -25.97 -38.19 -11.55
C LYS A 756 -27.18 -37.25 -11.50
N ALA A 757 -27.23 -36.31 -12.44
CA ALA A 757 -28.32 -35.34 -12.57
C ALA A 757 -29.02 -35.54 -13.92
N LYS A 758 -30.35 -35.38 -13.93
CA LYS A 758 -31.14 -35.46 -15.16
C LYS A 758 -30.83 -34.27 -16.06
N ARG A 759 -30.35 -34.53 -17.29
CA ARG A 759 -30.05 -33.50 -18.29
C ARG A 759 -30.44 -34.00 -19.68
N SER A 760 -30.97 -33.11 -20.51
CA SER A 760 -31.27 -33.39 -21.92
C SER A 760 -30.21 -32.88 -22.89
N ASN A 761 -29.46 -31.85 -22.49
CA ASN A 761 -28.43 -31.19 -23.30
C ASN A 761 -27.18 -30.92 -22.47
N LEU A 762 -26.05 -30.82 -23.16
CA LEU A 762 -24.80 -30.21 -22.69
C LEU A 762 -24.80 -28.73 -23.07
N THR A 763 -24.16 -27.90 -22.26
CA THR A 763 -24.14 -26.43 -22.45
C THR A 763 -22.82 -25.94 -23.02
N PHE A 764 -21.75 -26.74 -22.96
CA PHE A 764 -20.47 -26.37 -23.55
C PHE A 764 -19.64 -27.57 -24.00
N CYS A 765 -18.74 -27.32 -24.94
CA CYS A 765 -17.69 -28.26 -25.36
C CYS A 765 -16.36 -27.52 -25.47
N ARG A 766 -15.31 -28.04 -24.83
CA ARG A 766 -13.97 -27.48 -24.86
C ARG A 766 -12.96 -28.50 -25.36
N PHE A 767 -12.11 -28.07 -26.28
CA PHE A 767 -10.97 -28.83 -26.77
C PHE A 767 -9.69 -28.23 -26.19
N CYS A 768 -8.99 -29.03 -25.40
CA CYS A 768 -7.79 -28.65 -24.67
C CYS A 768 -6.53 -29.06 -25.45
N ALA A 769 -5.48 -28.24 -25.33
CA ALA A 769 -4.24 -28.42 -26.10
C ALA A 769 -2.95 -28.32 -25.26
N ALA A 770 -3.05 -28.60 -23.96
CA ALA A 770 -1.93 -28.58 -23.01
C ALA A 770 -0.99 -29.78 -23.19
N THR A 771 -0.38 -29.92 -24.38
CA THR A 771 0.60 -30.96 -24.72
C THR A 771 1.91 -30.38 -25.19
N LYS A 772 2.93 -31.23 -25.31
CA LYS A 772 4.17 -30.94 -26.04
C LYS A 772 4.10 -31.29 -27.53
N ASP A 773 2.99 -31.88 -27.97
CA ASP A 773 2.78 -32.46 -29.28
C ASP A 773 1.74 -31.66 -30.08
N LEU A 774 1.54 -31.99 -31.35
CA LEU A 774 0.47 -31.36 -32.14
C LEU A 774 -0.80 -32.20 -32.03
N ILE A 775 -1.93 -31.52 -31.84
CA ILE A 775 -3.26 -32.13 -31.93
C ILE A 775 -3.95 -31.57 -33.16
N PHE A 776 -4.63 -32.43 -33.90
CA PHE A 776 -5.41 -32.07 -35.06
C PHE A 776 -6.86 -32.47 -34.83
N LEU A 777 -7.79 -31.59 -35.16
CA LEU A 777 -9.20 -31.95 -35.35
C LEU A 777 -9.50 -31.93 -36.85
N GLY A 778 -10.35 -32.84 -37.31
CA GLY A 778 -10.71 -32.99 -38.72
C GLY A 778 -11.46 -31.78 -39.31
N SER A 779 -11.97 -31.92 -40.53
CA SER A 779 -12.60 -30.81 -41.26
C SER A 779 -13.85 -30.22 -40.60
N ALA A 780 -14.48 -30.95 -39.68
CA ALA A 780 -15.76 -30.58 -39.09
C ALA A 780 -15.87 -30.98 -37.61
N ILE A 781 -16.37 -30.05 -36.79
CA ILE A 781 -16.94 -30.29 -35.47
C ILE A 781 -18.45 -30.11 -35.63
N ARG A 782 -19.23 -31.15 -35.35
CA ARG A 782 -20.66 -31.23 -35.66
C ARG A 782 -21.46 -31.24 -34.37
N PHE A 783 -22.38 -30.30 -34.20
CA PHE A 783 -23.28 -30.21 -33.06
C PHE A 783 -24.71 -30.53 -33.49
N PHE A 784 -25.44 -31.25 -32.65
CA PHE A 784 -26.82 -31.68 -32.92
C PHE A 784 -27.75 -31.19 -31.83
N LYS A 785 -28.87 -30.59 -32.23
CA LYS A 785 -29.91 -30.13 -31.29
C LYS A 785 -30.74 -31.29 -30.75
N THR A 786 -30.92 -32.34 -31.55
CA THR A 786 -31.62 -33.55 -31.12
C THR A 786 -30.67 -34.74 -31.05
N SER A 787 -30.99 -35.70 -30.19
CA SER A 787 -30.16 -36.90 -30.00
C SER A 787 -30.33 -37.84 -31.19
N LEU A 788 -29.26 -38.02 -31.97
CA LEU A 788 -29.25 -38.92 -33.12
C LEU A 788 -29.37 -40.40 -32.70
N LYS A 789 -30.12 -41.17 -33.49
CA LYS A 789 -30.31 -42.61 -33.26
C LYS A 789 -29.06 -43.43 -33.62
N ILE A 790 -28.34 -43.07 -34.67
CA ILE A 790 -27.21 -43.84 -35.22
C ILE A 790 -26.10 -42.90 -35.70
N PHE A 791 -24.84 -43.22 -35.38
CA PHE A 791 -23.64 -42.46 -35.80
C PHE A 791 -22.75 -43.21 -36.80
N THR A 792 -23.13 -44.42 -37.23
CA THR A 792 -22.31 -45.23 -38.14
C THR A 792 -22.06 -44.55 -39.48
N GLU A 793 -22.99 -43.73 -39.97
CA GLU A 793 -22.80 -42.95 -41.19
C GLU A 793 -21.66 -41.93 -41.05
N PHE A 794 -21.50 -41.32 -39.88
CA PHE A 794 -20.39 -40.40 -39.59
C PHE A 794 -19.06 -41.10 -39.32
N PHE A 795 -19.10 -42.28 -38.71
CA PHE A 795 -17.89 -43.09 -38.57
C PHE A 795 -17.37 -43.58 -39.92
N ASN A 796 -18.29 -43.88 -40.85
CA ASN A 796 -17.95 -44.26 -42.21
C ASN A 796 -17.56 -43.05 -43.08
N SER A 797 -17.93 -41.82 -42.67
CA SER A 797 -17.53 -40.60 -43.37
C SER A 797 -16.18 -40.12 -42.83
N SER A 798 -15.20 -40.03 -43.71
CA SER A 798 -13.80 -39.71 -43.39
C SER A 798 -13.65 -38.43 -42.54
N ALA A 799 -12.47 -38.23 -41.94
CA ALA A 799 -12.10 -36.97 -41.28
C ALA A 799 -12.17 -35.73 -42.20
N SER A 800 -12.21 -35.93 -43.52
CA SER A 800 -12.39 -34.87 -44.52
C SER A 800 -13.86 -34.49 -44.74
N CYS A 801 -14.83 -35.32 -44.32
CA CYS A 801 -16.23 -35.13 -44.64
C CYS A 801 -16.82 -33.89 -43.99
N VAL A 802 -17.38 -33.01 -44.82
CA VAL A 802 -18.02 -31.74 -44.44
C VAL A 802 -19.48 -31.65 -44.91
N ILE A 803 -19.99 -32.70 -45.55
CA ILE A 803 -21.36 -32.78 -46.07
C ILE A 803 -22.34 -32.87 -44.90
N SER A 804 -23.48 -32.18 -45.01
CA SER A 804 -24.58 -32.30 -44.05
C SER A 804 -25.27 -33.64 -44.28
N LEU A 805 -25.31 -34.47 -43.24
CA LEU A 805 -25.97 -35.77 -43.31
C LEU A 805 -27.38 -35.72 -42.68
N TYR A 806 -27.64 -34.70 -41.85
CA TYR A 806 -28.90 -34.50 -41.14
C TYR A 806 -29.35 -33.04 -41.20
N ASP A 807 -30.67 -32.81 -41.08
CA ASP A 807 -31.28 -31.48 -41.15
C ASP A 807 -31.06 -30.63 -39.88
N ASP A 808 -30.84 -31.27 -38.72
CA ASP A 808 -30.67 -30.59 -37.41
C ASP A 808 -29.20 -30.39 -37.02
N GLU A 809 -28.30 -30.55 -37.99
CA GLU A 809 -26.86 -30.51 -37.82
C GLU A 809 -26.30 -29.08 -37.94
N THR A 810 -25.46 -28.69 -36.98
CA THR A 810 -24.63 -27.48 -37.07
C THR A 810 -23.18 -27.88 -37.30
N ILE A 811 -22.67 -27.64 -38.51
CA ILE A 811 -21.30 -28.00 -38.91
C ILE A 811 -20.39 -26.78 -38.72
N ILE A 812 -19.36 -26.95 -37.90
CA ILE A 812 -18.31 -25.97 -37.69
C ILE A 812 -17.04 -26.46 -38.37
N THR A 813 -16.63 -25.74 -39.41
CA THR A 813 -15.39 -25.97 -40.16
C THR A 813 -14.39 -24.85 -39.88
N PRO A 814 -13.08 -25.05 -40.15
CA PRO A 814 -12.09 -23.97 -40.06
C PRO A 814 -12.52 -22.71 -40.84
N ILE A 815 -12.99 -22.85 -42.08
CA ILE A 815 -13.40 -21.71 -42.92
C ILE A 815 -14.67 -21.03 -42.37
N SER A 816 -15.66 -21.79 -41.89
CA SER A 816 -16.89 -21.20 -41.36
C SER A 816 -16.64 -20.48 -40.04
N LEU A 817 -15.70 -20.95 -39.23
CA LEU A 817 -15.33 -20.30 -37.96
C LEU A 817 -14.60 -18.98 -38.20
N GLU A 818 -13.78 -18.89 -39.25
CA GLU A 818 -13.09 -17.65 -39.65
C GLU A 818 -14.06 -16.56 -40.14
N LYS A 819 -15.15 -16.95 -40.82
CA LYS A 819 -16.11 -16.04 -41.46
C LYS A 819 -17.41 -15.80 -40.66
N GLY A 820 -17.69 -16.63 -39.67
CA GLY A 820 -18.99 -16.68 -39.00
C GLY A 820 -19.06 -15.87 -37.70
N ASN A 821 -20.27 -15.40 -37.36
CA ASN A 821 -20.59 -14.86 -36.04
C ASN A 821 -20.98 -16.00 -35.09
N PHE A 822 -20.04 -16.88 -34.76
CA PHE A 822 -20.25 -17.85 -33.68
C PHE A 822 -19.72 -17.26 -32.36
N ASP A 823 -20.46 -17.43 -31.26
CA ASP A 823 -19.95 -17.17 -29.90
C ASP A 823 -18.92 -18.23 -29.53
N VAL A 824 -17.72 -18.12 -30.11
CA VAL A 824 -16.62 -19.08 -29.98
C VAL A 824 -15.35 -18.35 -29.61
N TYR A 825 -14.70 -18.82 -28.56
CA TYR A 825 -13.37 -18.36 -28.20
C TYR A 825 -12.32 -19.25 -28.89
N ILE A 826 -11.58 -18.66 -29.83
CA ILE A 826 -10.45 -19.30 -30.52
C ILE A 826 -9.16 -18.92 -29.79
N PRO A 827 -8.44 -19.88 -29.18
CA PRO A 827 -7.22 -19.57 -28.46
C PRO A 827 -6.05 -19.37 -29.43
N SER A 828 -5.02 -18.62 -29.00
CA SER A 828 -3.85 -18.29 -29.83
C SER A 828 -2.98 -19.49 -30.24
N ASN A 829 -3.12 -20.62 -29.55
CA ASN A 829 -2.49 -21.89 -29.89
C ASN A 829 -3.34 -22.78 -30.82
N CYS A 830 -4.58 -22.41 -31.14
CA CYS A 830 -5.39 -23.05 -32.17
C CYS A 830 -5.31 -22.24 -33.46
N VAL A 831 -4.91 -22.88 -34.55
CA VAL A 831 -4.89 -22.28 -35.89
C VAL A 831 -5.86 -23.01 -36.81
N LEU A 832 -6.62 -22.22 -37.56
CA LEU A 832 -7.56 -22.69 -38.57
C LEU A 832 -6.78 -22.90 -39.87
N VAL A 833 -6.62 -24.15 -40.30
CA VAL A 833 -5.78 -24.49 -41.45
C VAL A 833 -6.66 -24.83 -42.65
N PRO A 834 -6.78 -23.94 -43.64
CA PRO A 834 -7.50 -24.26 -44.86
C PRO A 834 -6.72 -25.28 -45.69
N TYR A 835 -7.37 -25.82 -46.71
CA TYR A 835 -6.76 -26.73 -47.67
C TYR A 835 -7.06 -26.26 -49.09
N PHE A 836 -6.00 -26.15 -49.89
CA PHE A 836 -6.10 -25.84 -51.31
C PHE A 836 -4.87 -26.43 -52.03
N GLY A 837 -4.62 -27.71 -51.81
CA GLY A 837 -3.48 -28.43 -52.37
C GLY A 837 -3.59 -28.57 -53.89
N PHE A 838 -2.48 -28.97 -54.51
CA PHE A 838 -2.38 -29.24 -55.95
C PHE A 838 -3.54 -30.08 -56.52
N PRO A 839 -4.01 -31.17 -55.87
CA PRO A 839 -5.14 -31.94 -56.37
C PRO A 839 -6.43 -31.14 -56.57
N MET A 840 -6.70 -30.14 -55.71
CA MET A 840 -7.93 -29.33 -55.80
C MET A 840 -8.01 -28.48 -57.07
N LEU A 841 -6.86 -28.14 -57.67
CA LEU A 841 -6.82 -27.39 -58.92
C LEU A 841 -7.38 -28.20 -60.10
N PHE A 842 -7.41 -29.52 -59.97
CA PHE A 842 -7.93 -30.45 -60.98
C PHE A 842 -9.43 -30.74 -60.84
N LEU A 843 -10.15 -30.07 -59.93
CA LEU A 843 -11.62 -30.03 -60.01
C LEU A 843 -12.10 -29.27 -61.26
N SER A 844 -11.23 -28.44 -61.86
CA SER A 844 -11.50 -27.76 -63.12
C SER A 844 -11.10 -28.60 -64.34
N ASN A 845 -11.82 -28.42 -65.46
CA ASN A 845 -11.63 -29.23 -66.67
C ASN A 845 -10.28 -28.98 -67.39
N PHE A 846 -9.72 -27.77 -67.32
CA PHE A 846 -8.53 -27.41 -68.09
C PHE A 846 -7.26 -28.17 -67.66
N PRO A 847 -6.90 -28.22 -66.36
CA PRO A 847 -5.74 -28.98 -65.88
C PRO A 847 -5.88 -30.48 -66.12
N GLN A 848 -7.08 -31.04 -65.96
CA GLN A 848 -7.35 -32.45 -66.25
C GLN A 848 -7.03 -32.80 -67.72
N ARG A 849 -7.50 -31.99 -68.67
CA ARG A 849 -7.21 -32.19 -70.11
C ARG A 849 -5.71 -32.18 -70.40
N LYS A 850 -4.99 -31.21 -69.87
CA LYS A 850 -3.53 -31.09 -69.99
C LYS A 850 -2.79 -32.34 -69.49
N LEU A 851 -3.25 -32.90 -68.37
CA LEU A 851 -2.65 -34.10 -67.80
C LEU A 851 -2.96 -35.35 -68.63
N LEU A 852 -4.18 -35.46 -69.17
CA LEU A 852 -4.58 -36.53 -70.09
C LEU A 852 -3.83 -36.46 -71.44
N GLU A 853 -3.59 -35.26 -71.97
CA GLU A 853 -2.73 -35.05 -73.14
C GLU A 853 -1.30 -35.55 -72.86
N SER A 854 -0.76 -35.23 -71.68
CA SER A 854 0.58 -35.66 -71.26
C SER A 854 0.65 -37.19 -71.06
N PHE A 855 -0.44 -37.80 -70.58
CA PHE A 855 -0.58 -39.24 -70.47
C PHE A 855 -0.56 -39.92 -71.84
N HIS A 856 -1.34 -39.40 -72.80
CA HIS A 856 -1.37 -39.92 -74.18
C HIS A 856 -0.01 -39.77 -74.88
N ASN A 857 0.72 -38.70 -74.59
CA ASN A 857 2.02 -38.40 -75.19
C ASN A 857 3.21 -39.05 -74.46
N SER A 858 2.99 -39.90 -73.45
CA SER A 858 4.10 -40.59 -72.76
C SER A 858 4.87 -41.53 -73.70
N HIS A 859 6.21 -41.54 -73.61
CA HIS A 859 7.07 -42.29 -74.52
C HIS A 859 7.68 -43.55 -73.89
N ASN A 860 7.61 -43.67 -72.57
CA ASN A 860 8.13 -44.81 -71.83
C ASN A 860 7.24 -45.16 -70.62
N GLU A 861 7.47 -46.36 -70.07
CA GLU A 861 6.69 -46.89 -68.94
C GLU A 861 6.77 -46.00 -67.68
N LYS A 862 7.91 -45.33 -67.45
CA LYS A 862 8.08 -44.45 -66.27
C LYS A 862 7.21 -43.20 -66.36
N GLU A 863 7.22 -42.54 -67.52
CA GLU A 863 6.38 -41.38 -67.81
C GLU A 863 4.89 -41.73 -67.73
N PHE A 864 4.50 -42.84 -68.36
CA PHE A 864 3.13 -43.35 -68.30
C PHE A 864 2.70 -43.60 -66.85
N SER A 865 3.51 -44.35 -66.10
CA SER A 865 3.22 -44.72 -64.71
C SER A 865 3.09 -43.51 -63.80
N SER A 866 3.96 -42.51 -63.95
CA SER A 866 3.94 -41.31 -63.10
C SER A 866 2.66 -40.49 -63.32
N VAL A 867 2.28 -40.24 -64.58
CA VAL A 867 1.06 -39.48 -64.89
C VAL A 867 -0.19 -40.28 -64.51
N PHE A 868 -0.18 -41.60 -64.73
CA PHE A 868 -1.28 -42.48 -64.31
C PHE A 868 -1.52 -42.42 -62.80
N ARG A 869 -0.45 -42.56 -62.00
CA ARG A 869 -0.55 -42.46 -60.54
C ARG A 869 -0.99 -41.08 -60.10
N THR A 870 -0.50 -40.04 -60.75
CA THR A 870 -0.95 -38.66 -60.49
C THR A 870 -2.47 -38.54 -60.67
N LEU A 871 -3.04 -39.08 -61.76
CA LEU A 871 -4.50 -39.10 -61.98
C LEU A 871 -5.25 -39.86 -60.89
N LEU A 872 -4.79 -41.07 -60.56
CA LEU A 872 -5.41 -41.91 -59.54
C LEU A 872 -5.41 -41.23 -58.17
N ASN A 873 -4.27 -40.69 -57.76
CA ASN A 873 -4.14 -40.01 -56.48
C ASN A 873 -5.03 -38.76 -56.41
N ILE A 874 -5.08 -37.95 -57.48
CA ILE A 874 -5.96 -36.78 -57.55
C ILE A 874 -7.42 -37.20 -57.39
N GLN A 875 -7.85 -38.26 -58.07
CA GLN A 875 -9.21 -38.77 -57.99
C GLN A 875 -9.55 -39.29 -56.59
N GLU A 876 -8.62 -40.02 -55.96
CA GLU A 876 -8.78 -40.51 -54.57
C GLU A 876 -8.93 -39.35 -53.59
N ILE A 877 -8.07 -38.34 -53.70
CA ILE A 877 -8.05 -37.17 -52.83
C ILE A 877 -9.30 -36.31 -52.99
N THR A 878 -9.74 -36.08 -54.23
CA THR A 878 -10.82 -35.12 -54.54
C THR A 878 -12.22 -35.75 -54.52
N HIS A 879 -12.35 -37.05 -54.21
CA HIS A 879 -13.60 -37.80 -54.28
C HIS A 879 -14.80 -37.06 -53.67
N TYR A 880 -14.72 -36.67 -52.39
CA TYR A 880 -15.83 -35.98 -51.70
C TYR A 880 -16.03 -34.52 -52.11
N GLU A 881 -14.99 -33.84 -52.60
CA GLU A 881 -15.10 -32.45 -53.06
C GLU A 881 -15.68 -32.39 -54.48
N SER A 882 -15.47 -33.43 -55.29
CA SER A 882 -16.06 -33.55 -56.61
C SER A 882 -17.59 -33.66 -56.56
N GLU A 883 -18.16 -34.31 -55.54
CA GLU A 883 -19.61 -34.37 -55.30
C GLU A 883 -20.24 -33.02 -54.93
N ARG A 884 -19.42 -32.01 -54.56
CA ARG A 884 -19.86 -30.65 -54.25
C ARG A 884 -19.63 -29.65 -55.37
N PHE A 885 -18.62 -29.90 -56.21
CA PHE A 885 -18.20 -28.99 -57.27
C PHE A 885 -19.11 -29.10 -58.51
N TYR A 886 -19.67 -30.28 -58.74
CA TYR A 886 -20.76 -30.53 -59.69
C TYR A 886 -22.11 -30.44 -58.97
#